data_AF-A0A8R1TTH7-F1
#
_entry.id   AF-A0A8R1TTH7-F1
#
_cell.length_a   1.000
_cell.length_b   1.000
_cell.length_c   1.000
_cell.angle_alpha   90.00
_cell.angle_beta   90.00
_cell.angle_gamma   90.00
#
_symmetry.space_group_name_H-M   'P 1'
#
loop_
_entity.id
_entity.type
_entity.pdbx_description
1 polymer ?
#
loop_
_entity_poly.entity_id
_entity_poly.type
_entity_poly.pdbx_seq_one_letter_code
_entity_poly.pdbx_strand_id
1 'polypeptide(L)'
;MSMNEKSSKIDVSQCSGEYWMSNLPEEVTRKPLVCLAIPGSHDSFTHLLFDKYPVANDEGRFIREIGRFRLVRRFIRRWAITQRFSVTKQLYAGVRYFDIRLTIPLSTKLNGVRVLHALYGDCIEQLLLYINIFLDAHPREIVILDFNHLYNFNSNEYIKFLEMVENVFGRKLCLRGKDITKISLASMWQLGYQVITISAAETTTHQSTSWIWDSSCIISPYANVDRNDKLVKFLNRTLRDHRQGPRNVFFVTQAILTVKWYGILMHPFSTLEERYALKCTEKTISWITTFDEPSYFNIIICDFINHLDFCKKIISLVQHHRFINLPFLMLLRSCCPISKRSKREEQYHIKNDSCGNYSWDKEKSDPEQYRFVDLCDEIAIKSNGHIAGEQFIIERCKECCILLLDHLAAVNIDDCEECFIVIGPCKGSVFIRDCKNIALFTICQQFRSRDCSNIDVFLFCTTKPIIESSKLMRFRSLALSYDKLEEHITKASLSPFTNNWSNVHDFTPEDVSNFEICCTEYDQIKKMDIVKDIENIQFIREQSVLPLYTIANNAIGKDFDNSLVLQKMLILCMERANEALLSFYDRILKFLRKILAQGAQLITTKDMIIRKKELPSSFISKYIKSSGRLVTLEIAWNEEEVKRNIRMASDTMKVVEDRDFEHYRANLYRFAQMQTEIC
;
A
#
# COMPACT_ATOMS: atom_id res chain seq x y z
N MET A 1 -61.13 -28.96 12.53
CA MET A 1 -60.19 -28.27 11.61
C MET A 1 -58.98 -27.82 12.40
N SER A 2 -57.79 -28.22 11.98
CA SER A 2 -56.54 -27.46 12.16
C SER A 2 -55.59 -27.95 11.07
N MET A 3 -54.77 -27.08 10.50
CA MET A 3 -53.99 -27.43 9.31
C MET A 3 -52.72 -28.18 9.70
N ASN A 4 -52.46 -29.30 9.01
CA ASN A 4 -51.10 -29.83 8.91
C ASN A 4 -50.30 -28.85 8.06
N GLU A 5 -49.62 -27.90 8.70
CA GLU A 5 -48.63 -27.04 8.04
C GLU A 5 -47.43 -27.91 7.60
N LYS A 6 -47.61 -28.57 6.46
CA LYS A 6 -46.50 -29.02 5.63
C LYS A 6 -45.75 -27.77 5.18
N SER A 7 -44.78 -27.33 5.99
CA SER A 7 -43.85 -26.25 5.65
C SER A 7 -43.36 -26.49 4.23
N SER A 8 -43.80 -25.64 3.31
CA SER A 8 -43.53 -25.80 1.89
C SER A 8 -42.03 -25.67 1.67
N LYS A 9 -41.38 -26.76 1.27
CA LYS A 9 -39.97 -26.74 0.85
C LYS A 9 -39.86 -25.88 -0.41
N ILE A 10 -39.64 -24.58 -0.23
CA ILE A 10 -39.26 -23.68 -1.32
C ILE A 10 -37.88 -24.12 -1.77
N ASP A 11 -37.80 -24.66 -2.98
CA ASP A 11 -36.54 -24.99 -3.62
C ASP A 11 -35.93 -23.70 -4.19
N VAL A 12 -35.13 -23.04 -3.37
CA VAL A 12 -34.50 -21.74 -3.69
C VAL A 12 -33.45 -21.89 -4.81
N SER A 13 -33.14 -23.10 -5.29
CA SER A 13 -32.34 -23.28 -6.51
C SER A 13 -33.02 -22.70 -7.77
N GLN A 14 -34.35 -22.54 -7.74
CA GLN A 14 -35.14 -21.85 -8.77
C GLN A 14 -35.34 -20.34 -8.51
N CYS A 15 -34.83 -19.80 -7.40
CA CYS A 15 -35.10 -18.42 -7.00
C CYS A 15 -34.32 -17.41 -7.85
N SER A 16 -34.94 -16.27 -8.15
CA SER A 16 -34.22 -15.11 -8.68
C SER A 16 -33.18 -14.62 -7.67
N GLY A 17 -32.02 -14.19 -8.16
CA GLY A 17 -30.97 -13.58 -7.35
C GLY A 17 -31.39 -12.25 -6.73
N GLU A 18 -32.48 -11.63 -7.17
CA GLU A 18 -32.96 -10.37 -6.59
C GLU A 18 -33.57 -10.52 -5.18
N TYR A 19 -34.13 -11.69 -4.82
CA TYR A 19 -34.82 -11.92 -3.53
C TYR A 19 -34.17 -12.98 -2.61
N TRP A 20 -32.89 -13.32 -2.83
CA TRP A 20 -32.33 -14.52 -2.18
C TRP A 20 -32.22 -14.40 -0.66
N MET A 21 -31.91 -13.22 -0.09
CA MET A 21 -31.87 -13.03 1.37
C MET A 21 -33.29 -13.04 1.96
N SER A 22 -34.24 -12.41 1.26
CA SER A 22 -35.66 -12.33 1.59
C SER A 22 -36.34 -13.70 1.67
N ASN A 23 -35.82 -14.69 0.95
CA ASN A 23 -36.35 -16.05 0.85
C ASN A 23 -35.56 -17.08 1.68
N LEU A 24 -34.61 -16.65 2.53
CA LEU A 24 -33.95 -17.53 3.48
C LEU A 24 -34.90 -17.95 4.62
N PRO A 25 -34.81 -19.19 5.12
CA PRO A 25 -35.52 -19.61 6.33
C PRO A 25 -35.13 -18.78 7.55
N GLU A 26 -36.07 -18.56 8.47
CA GLU A 26 -35.88 -17.65 9.61
C GLU A 26 -34.68 -18.04 10.51
N GLU A 27 -34.47 -19.36 10.70
CA GLU A 27 -33.32 -19.95 11.40
C GLU A 27 -31.95 -19.54 10.82
N VAL A 28 -31.91 -19.12 9.56
CA VAL A 28 -30.72 -18.61 8.86
C VAL A 28 -30.66 -17.09 8.96
N THR A 29 -31.78 -16.39 8.80
CA THR A 29 -31.83 -14.91 8.86
C THR A 29 -31.41 -14.34 10.22
N ARG A 30 -31.60 -15.12 11.30
CA ARG A 30 -31.16 -14.79 12.67
C ARG A 30 -29.67 -15.05 12.92
N LYS A 31 -28.92 -15.65 11.98
CA LYS A 31 -27.47 -15.91 12.14
C LYS A 31 -26.64 -14.64 11.88
N PRO A 32 -25.47 -14.48 12.53
CA PRO A 32 -24.53 -13.41 12.20
C PRO A 32 -24.14 -13.41 10.72
N LEU A 33 -24.06 -12.23 10.08
CA LEU A 33 -23.71 -12.13 8.66
C LEU A 33 -22.33 -12.72 8.33
N VAL A 34 -21.39 -12.69 9.28
CA VAL A 34 -20.05 -13.31 9.22
C VAL A 34 -20.06 -14.85 9.14
N CYS A 35 -21.24 -15.46 9.32
CA CYS A 35 -21.52 -16.88 9.21
C CYS A 35 -22.42 -17.25 8.03
N LEU A 36 -22.77 -16.31 7.15
CA LEU A 36 -23.49 -16.58 5.89
C LEU A 36 -22.52 -16.54 4.70
N ALA A 37 -22.68 -17.44 3.74
CA ALA A 37 -22.02 -17.32 2.45
C ALA A 37 -22.66 -16.18 1.63
N ILE A 38 -21.85 -15.25 1.13
CA ILE A 38 -22.31 -14.02 0.47
C ILE A 38 -21.57 -13.89 -0.88
N PRO A 39 -22.27 -13.97 -2.03
CA PRO A 39 -21.66 -13.66 -3.33
C PRO A 39 -21.31 -12.17 -3.41
N GLY A 40 -20.06 -11.90 -3.79
CA GLY A 40 -19.55 -10.57 -4.05
C GLY A 40 -18.82 -10.47 -5.39
N SER A 41 -18.48 -9.25 -5.77
CA SER A 41 -17.68 -8.93 -6.97
C SER A 41 -16.34 -8.29 -6.60
N HIS A 42 -15.27 -8.68 -7.29
CA HIS A 42 -13.97 -7.98 -7.24
C HIS A 42 -13.99 -6.78 -8.20
N ASP A 43 -13.39 -5.66 -7.79
CA ASP A 43 -13.29 -4.42 -8.57
C ASP A 43 -14.64 -4.04 -9.21
N SER A 44 -15.66 -3.96 -8.36
CA SER A 44 -17.06 -4.26 -8.70
C SER A 44 -17.65 -3.45 -9.87
N PHE A 45 -17.19 -2.22 -10.07
CA PHE A 45 -17.88 -1.26 -10.93
C PHE A 45 -17.15 -0.97 -12.26
N THR A 46 -16.10 -1.71 -12.57
CA THR A 46 -15.27 -1.59 -13.80
C THR A 46 -16.00 -1.85 -15.13
N HIS A 47 -17.28 -2.21 -15.12
CA HIS A 47 -18.08 -2.43 -16.33
C HIS A 47 -18.06 -1.27 -17.34
N LEU A 48 -17.85 -0.03 -16.88
CA LEU A 48 -17.62 1.14 -17.72
C LEU A 48 -16.34 1.86 -17.29
N LEU A 49 -15.27 1.67 -18.06
CA LEU A 49 -13.99 2.38 -17.96
C LEU A 49 -13.76 3.24 -19.21
N PHE A 50 -13.26 4.46 -19.02
CA PHE A 50 -13.21 5.50 -20.05
C PHE A 50 -11.83 5.65 -20.73
N ASP A 51 -11.71 5.17 -21.97
CA ASP A 51 -10.52 5.39 -22.82
C ASP A 51 -10.31 6.88 -23.23
N LYS A 52 -11.31 7.74 -23.01
CA LYS A 52 -11.29 9.19 -23.37
C LYS A 52 -10.51 10.07 -22.40
N TYR A 53 -10.33 9.66 -21.16
CA TYR A 53 -9.53 10.37 -20.14
C TYR A 53 -8.13 9.74 -20.04
N PRO A 54 -7.15 10.35 -19.34
CA PRO A 54 -5.88 9.70 -19.03
C PRO A 54 -6.08 8.37 -18.27
N VAL A 55 -5.01 7.57 -18.22
CA VAL A 55 -4.88 6.46 -17.27
C VAL A 55 -5.07 6.99 -15.84
N ALA A 56 -5.68 6.18 -14.98
CA ALA A 56 -6.00 6.57 -13.61
C ALA A 56 -4.74 6.67 -12.73
N ASN A 57 -4.94 7.05 -11.47
CA ASN A 57 -3.88 7.41 -10.52
C ASN A 57 -3.68 6.36 -9.41
N ASP A 58 -4.21 5.17 -9.62
CA ASP A 58 -3.75 3.89 -9.07
C ASP A 58 -2.50 3.36 -9.81
N GLU A 59 -2.38 3.68 -11.10
CA GLU A 59 -1.34 3.16 -11.98
C GLU A 59 0.01 3.84 -11.87
N GLY A 60 1.06 3.05 -12.10
CA GLY A 60 2.46 3.48 -12.08
C GLY A 60 2.79 4.53 -13.15
N ARG A 61 3.91 5.25 -12.94
CA ARG A 61 4.32 6.39 -13.78
C ARG A 61 4.41 6.01 -15.26
N PHE A 62 5.04 4.89 -15.58
CA PHE A 62 5.20 4.39 -16.95
C PHE A 62 3.87 4.07 -17.63
N ILE A 63 2.92 3.45 -16.93
CA ILE A 63 1.61 3.08 -17.50
C ILE A 63 0.80 4.33 -17.84
N ARG A 64 0.87 5.35 -16.98
CA ARG A 64 0.28 6.67 -17.22
C ARG A 64 0.96 7.42 -18.37
N GLU A 65 2.25 7.19 -18.58
CA GLU A 65 3.05 7.81 -19.66
C GLU A 65 2.77 7.18 -21.03
N ILE A 66 2.87 5.85 -21.18
CA ILE A 66 2.46 5.16 -22.43
C ILE A 66 0.95 5.32 -22.68
N GLY A 67 0.18 5.44 -21.60
CA GLY A 67 -1.24 5.74 -21.57
C GLY A 67 -1.63 7.10 -22.12
N ARG A 68 -0.69 7.96 -22.54
CA ARG A 68 -1.01 9.18 -23.32
C ARG A 68 -1.75 8.86 -24.63
N PHE A 69 -1.42 7.75 -25.28
CA PHE A 69 -2.07 7.32 -26.53
C PHE A 69 -3.43 6.65 -26.28
N ARG A 70 -4.49 7.08 -26.97
CA ARG A 70 -5.84 6.50 -26.82
C ARG A 70 -5.89 5.01 -27.19
N LEU A 71 -5.08 4.56 -28.14
CA LEU A 71 -4.98 3.14 -28.50
C LEU A 71 -4.44 2.30 -27.34
N VAL A 72 -3.43 2.78 -26.61
CA VAL A 72 -2.90 2.12 -25.42
C VAL A 72 -3.96 2.04 -24.32
N ARG A 73 -4.75 3.11 -24.10
CA ARG A 73 -5.87 3.05 -23.14
C ARG A 73 -7.01 2.14 -23.56
N ARG A 74 -7.31 2.03 -24.86
CA ARG A 74 -8.24 1.00 -25.39
C ARG A 74 -7.73 -0.40 -25.13
N PHE A 75 -6.43 -0.62 -25.20
CA PHE A 75 -5.79 -1.89 -24.88
C PHE A 75 -5.83 -2.19 -23.37
N ILE A 76 -5.38 -1.27 -22.51
CA ILE A 76 -5.47 -1.36 -21.04
C ILE A 76 -6.90 -1.72 -20.62
N ARG A 77 -7.92 -1.08 -21.20
CA ARG A 77 -9.34 -1.35 -20.89
C ARG A 77 -9.75 -2.83 -21.08
N ARG A 78 -9.12 -3.58 -21.98
CA ARG A 78 -9.40 -5.02 -22.20
C ARG A 78 -8.98 -5.91 -21.02
N TRP A 79 -8.03 -5.40 -20.23
CA TRP A 79 -7.41 -6.07 -19.10
C TRP A 79 -7.81 -5.48 -17.77
N ALA A 80 -8.30 -4.24 -17.79
CA ALA A 80 -8.71 -3.50 -16.61
C ALA A 80 -10.22 -3.63 -16.28
N ILE A 81 -11.06 -4.12 -17.19
CA ILE A 81 -12.43 -4.51 -16.85
C ILE A 81 -12.37 -5.85 -16.11
N THR A 82 -12.97 -5.91 -14.92
CA THR A 82 -13.13 -7.12 -14.07
C THR A 82 -14.58 -7.59 -13.98
N GLN A 83 -15.56 -6.75 -14.30
CA GLN A 83 -16.99 -7.11 -14.29
C GLN A 83 -17.69 -6.66 -15.58
N ARG A 84 -18.51 -7.54 -16.18
CA ARG A 84 -19.29 -7.22 -17.39
C ARG A 84 -20.70 -6.73 -17.10
N PHE A 85 -21.22 -7.02 -15.91
CA PHE A 85 -22.54 -6.58 -15.45
C PHE A 85 -22.44 -5.20 -14.79
N SER A 86 -23.41 -4.31 -15.05
CA SER A 86 -23.60 -3.09 -14.27
C SER A 86 -24.04 -3.42 -12.84
N VAL A 87 -23.89 -2.48 -11.91
CA VAL A 87 -24.28 -2.66 -10.50
C VAL A 87 -25.71 -3.21 -10.34
N THR A 88 -26.67 -2.70 -11.11
CA THR A 88 -28.04 -3.22 -11.15
C THR A 88 -28.07 -4.70 -11.53
N LYS A 89 -27.40 -5.11 -12.62
CA LYS A 89 -27.36 -6.51 -13.05
C LYS A 89 -26.66 -7.43 -12.05
N GLN A 90 -25.67 -6.92 -11.31
CA GLN A 90 -25.03 -7.66 -10.22
C GLN A 90 -26.01 -7.90 -9.05
N LEU A 91 -26.78 -6.90 -8.66
CA LEU A 91 -27.83 -7.02 -7.63
C LEU A 91 -28.90 -8.05 -8.02
N TYR A 92 -29.43 -7.98 -9.25
CA TYR A 92 -30.39 -8.97 -9.77
C TYR A 92 -29.79 -10.38 -9.93
N ALA A 93 -28.49 -10.51 -10.19
CA ALA A 93 -27.79 -11.80 -10.20
C ALA A 93 -27.59 -12.38 -8.79
N GLY A 94 -27.65 -11.55 -7.74
CA GLY A 94 -27.55 -11.95 -6.34
C GLY A 94 -26.35 -11.40 -5.59
N VAL A 95 -25.49 -10.58 -6.21
CA VAL A 95 -24.35 -9.93 -5.53
C VAL A 95 -24.84 -9.06 -4.37
N ARG A 96 -24.23 -9.23 -3.19
CA ARG A 96 -24.53 -8.44 -1.97
C ARG A 96 -23.28 -7.90 -1.27
N TYR A 97 -22.08 -8.24 -1.73
CA TYR A 97 -20.84 -7.58 -1.33
C TYR A 97 -20.17 -6.93 -2.54
N PHE A 98 -19.75 -5.68 -2.40
CA PHE A 98 -19.04 -4.94 -3.43
C PHE A 98 -17.69 -4.48 -2.89
N ASP A 99 -16.60 -4.99 -3.47
CA ASP A 99 -15.25 -4.43 -3.34
C ASP A 99 -15.10 -3.24 -4.30
N ILE A 100 -14.63 -2.09 -3.78
CA ILE A 100 -14.71 -0.80 -4.46
C ILE A 100 -13.38 -0.02 -4.32
N ARG A 101 -12.71 0.25 -5.45
CA ARG A 101 -11.66 1.28 -5.57
C ARG A 101 -12.26 2.63 -5.94
N LEU A 102 -11.88 3.69 -5.23
CA LEU A 102 -12.29 5.08 -5.48
C LEU A 102 -11.10 6.03 -5.64
N THR A 103 -11.29 7.13 -6.36
CA THR A 103 -10.31 8.23 -6.48
C THR A 103 -10.95 9.61 -6.51
N ILE A 104 -10.18 10.61 -6.09
CA ILE A 104 -10.33 12.00 -6.51
C ILE A 104 -9.54 12.20 -7.82
N PRO A 105 -10.18 12.38 -8.99
CA PRO A 105 -9.47 12.38 -10.27
C PRO A 105 -8.46 13.52 -10.42
N LEU A 106 -7.21 13.21 -10.81
CA LEU A 106 -6.20 14.21 -11.19
C LEU A 106 -6.54 14.96 -12.50
N SER A 107 -7.48 14.44 -13.29
CA SER A 107 -7.92 15.03 -14.55
C SER A 107 -9.05 16.04 -14.31
N THR A 108 -8.79 17.33 -14.48
CA THR A 108 -9.78 18.43 -14.36
C THR A 108 -10.98 18.35 -15.33
N LYS A 109 -11.00 17.36 -16.24
CA LYS A 109 -12.18 17.00 -17.06
C LYS A 109 -13.14 16.02 -16.37
N LEU A 110 -12.85 15.64 -15.12
CA LEU A 110 -13.60 14.66 -14.33
C LEU A 110 -13.90 15.25 -12.95
N ASN A 111 -15.18 15.46 -12.69
CA ASN A 111 -15.68 15.89 -11.38
C ASN A 111 -16.24 14.68 -10.61
N GLY A 112 -16.33 14.85 -9.28
CA GLY A 112 -16.84 13.86 -8.34
C GLY A 112 -15.84 12.75 -8.00
N VAL A 113 -16.13 12.02 -6.92
CA VAL A 113 -15.44 10.79 -6.55
C VAL A 113 -15.75 9.71 -7.59
N ARG A 114 -14.74 8.99 -8.09
CA ARG A 114 -14.91 8.02 -9.19
C ARG A 114 -14.40 6.64 -8.87
N VAL A 115 -15.09 5.64 -9.42
CA VAL A 115 -14.58 4.26 -9.48
C VAL A 115 -13.45 4.16 -10.50
N LEU A 116 -12.58 3.17 -10.33
CA LEU A 116 -11.41 2.97 -11.18
C LEU A 116 -10.90 1.53 -11.13
N HIS A 117 -10.16 1.18 -12.17
CA HIS A 117 -9.10 0.16 -12.16
C HIS A 117 -8.30 0.41 -13.46
N ALA A 118 -7.05 0.85 -13.36
CA ALA A 118 -6.17 1.40 -14.39
C ALA A 118 -6.69 2.60 -15.24
N LEU A 119 -7.99 2.81 -15.30
CA LEU A 119 -8.69 3.87 -16.00
C LEU A 119 -9.79 4.42 -15.09
N TYR A 120 -10.22 5.65 -15.34
CA TYR A 120 -11.36 6.24 -14.65
C TYR A 120 -12.69 5.65 -15.16
N GLY A 121 -13.60 5.31 -14.24
CA GLY A 121 -14.98 4.95 -14.52
C GLY A 121 -15.98 6.03 -14.10
N ASP A 122 -17.19 5.59 -13.76
CA ASP A 122 -18.31 6.45 -13.36
C ASP A 122 -18.14 7.13 -12.00
N CYS A 123 -19.02 8.10 -11.72
CA CYS A 123 -19.13 8.71 -10.40
C CYS A 123 -19.76 7.71 -9.43
N ILE A 124 -19.17 7.52 -8.24
CA ILE A 124 -19.66 6.55 -7.27
C ILE A 124 -21.11 6.86 -6.83
N GLU A 125 -21.45 8.14 -6.65
CA GLU A 125 -22.79 8.62 -6.29
C GLU A 125 -23.90 8.03 -7.16
N GLN A 126 -23.72 7.98 -8.48
CA GLN A 126 -24.70 7.43 -9.41
C GLN A 126 -24.86 5.91 -9.25
N LEU A 127 -23.77 5.21 -8.95
CA LEU A 127 -23.78 3.76 -8.69
C LEU A 127 -24.46 3.45 -7.36
N LEU A 128 -24.23 4.28 -6.33
CA LEU A 128 -24.91 4.19 -5.03
C LEU A 128 -26.40 4.52 -5.15
N LEU A 129 -26.80 5.49 -5.98
CA LEU A 129 -28.21 5.77 -6.29
C LEU A 129 -28.91 4.57 -6.95
N TYR A 130 -28.26 3.87 -7.89
CA TYR A 130 -28.80 2.63 -8.46
C TYR A 130 -28.92 1.50 -7.43
N ILE A 131 -28.01 1.44 -6.45
CA ILE A 131 -28.12 0.51 -5.31
C ILE A 131 -29.31 0.91 -4.43
N ASN A 132 -29.47 2.19 -4.10
CA ASN A 132 -30.58 2.66 -3.27
C ASN A 132 -31.95 2.36 -3.93
N ILE A 133 -32.09 2.61 -5.23
CA ILE A 133 -33.32 2.29 -6.00
C ILE A 133 -33.64 0.79 -5.94
N PHE A 134 -32.62 -0.08 -6.02
CA PHE A 134 -32.82 -1.52 -5.83
C PHE A 134 -33.29 -1.83 -4.40
N LEU A 135 -32.64 -1.26 -3.38
CA LEU A 135 -32.98 -1.50 -1.97
C LEU A 135 -34.38 -1.01 -1.59
N ASP A 136 -34.84 0.13 -2.14
CA ASP A 136 -36.21 0.63 -1.98
C ASP A 136 -37.26 -0.35 -2.54
N ALA A 137 -36.95 -1.03 -3.65
CA ALA A 137 -37.80 -2.09 -4.22
C ALA A 137 -37.64 -3.45 -3.50
N HIS A 138 -36.56 -3.65 -2.75
CA HIS A 138 -36.19 -4.92 -2.11
C HIS A 138 -35.90 -4.73 -0.60
N PRO A 139 -36.89 -4.37 0.22
CA PRO A 139 -36.71 -3.93 1.62
C PRO A 139 -36.13 -5.00 2.58
N ARG A 140 -36.00 -6.27 2.14
CA ARG A 140 -35.35 -7.36 2.89
C ARG A 140 -34.03 -7.84 2.27
N GLU A 141 -33.51 -7.14 1.27
CA GLU A 141 -32.14 -7.35 0.78
C GLU A 141 -31.18 -6.33 1.41
N ILE A 142 -29.94 -6.77 1.65
CA ILE A 142 -28.90 -6.02 2.36
C ILE A 142 -27.59 -6.06 1.56
N VAL A 143 -26.92 -4.93 1.40
CA VAL A 143 -25.62 -4.82 0.72
C VAL A 143 -24.50 -4.45 1.69
N ILE A 144 -23.31 -4.95 1.39
CA ILE A 144 -22.04 -4.55 2.00
C ILE A 144 -21.24 -3.79 0.94
N LEU A 145 -20.90 -2.54 1.24
CA LEU A 145 -20.11 -1.64 0.40
C LEU A 145 -18.74 -1.48 1.05
N ASP A 146 -17.72 -2.11 0.48
CA ASP A 146 -16.36 -2.06 1.02
C ASP A 146 -15.49 -1.13 0.18
N PHE A 147 -15.29 0.09 0.68
CA PHE A 147 -14.45 1.11 0.09
C PHE A 147 -12.97 0.79 0.39
N ASN A 148 -12.51 -0.28 -0.27
CA ASN A 148 -11.26 -1.00 -0.07
C ASN A 148 -10.02 -0.17 -0.41
N HIS A 149 -10.10 0.70 -1.42
CA HIS A 149 -9.00 1.59 -1.80
C HIS A 149 -9.49 3.01 -2.11
N LEU A 150 -8.75 4.01 -1.61
CA LEU A 150 -9.11 5.44 -1.66
C LEU A 150 -7.93 6.27 -2.15
N TYR A 151 -7.76 6.39 -3.47
CA TYR A 151 -6.61 7.06 -4.07
C TYR A 151 -6.79 8.59 -4.12
N ASN A 152 -5.74 9.36 -3.78
CA ASN A 152 -5.73 10.83 -3.84
C ASN A 152 -6.84 11.53 -3.00
N PHE A 153 -7.37 10.86 -1.96
CA PHE A 153 -8.26 11.48 -0.99
C PHE A 153 -7.48 12.35 0.00
N ASN A 154 -8.04 13.50 0.35
CA ASN A 154 -7.67 14.26 1.54
C ASN A 154 -8.89 14.35 2.47
N SER A 155 -8.69 14.78 3.72
CA SER A 155 -9.74 14.83 4.75
C SER A 155 -11.01 15.55 4.29
N ASN A 156 -10.91 16.65 3.53
CA ASN A 156 -12.07 17.41 3.09
C ASN A 156 -12.86 16.70 1.99
N GLU A 157 -12.17 16.02 1.05
CA GLU A 157 -12.86 15.21 0.04
C GLU A 157 -13.41 13.91 0.63
N TYR A 158 -12.80 13.38 1.70
CA TYR A 158 -13.35 12.26 2.45
C TYR A 158 -14.61 12.64 3.24
N ILE A 159 -14.65 13.82 3.88
CA ILE A 159 -15.87 14.37 4.51
C ILE A 159 -17.01 14.46 3.48
N LYS A 160 -16.80 15.12 2.34
CA LYS A 160 -17.80 15.23 1.26
C LYS A 160 -18.27 13.88 0.73
N PHE A 161 -17.37 12.90 0.67
CA PHE A 161 -17.70 11.55 0.26
C PHE A 161 -18.64 10.87 1.27
N LEU A 162 -18.38 11.01 2.56
CA LEU A 162 -19.28 10.50 3.61
C LEU A 162 -20.63 11.20 3.58
N GLU A 163 -20.65 12.53 3.47
CA GLU A 163 -21.88 13.32 3.31
C GLU A 163 -22.71 12.84 2.10
N MET A 164 -22.08 12.55 0.97
CA MET A 164 -22.75 12.01 -0.22
C MET A 164 -23.33 10.60 0.03
N VAL A 165 -22.58 9.70 0.68
CA VAL A 165 -23.08 8.36 1.04
C VAL A 165 -24.29 8.43 1.99
N GLU A 166 -24.24 9.34 2.98
CA GLU A 166 -25.33 9.57 3.92
C GLU A 166 -26.57 10.18 3.23
N ASN A 167 -26.38 11.11 2.30
CA ASN A 167 -27.49 11.67 1.50
C ASN A 167 -28.14 10.63 0.57
N VAL A 168 -27.40 9.64 0.06
CA VAL A 168 -27.94 8.61 -0.85
C VAL A 168 -28.72 7.51 -0.13
N PHE A 169 -28.30 7.11 1.07
CA PHE A 169 -28.91 5.96 1.78
C PHE A 169 -29.66 6.33 3.07
N GLY A 170 -29.28 7.42 3.74
CA GLY A 170 -29.85 7.88 5.00
C GLY A 170 -30.03 6.75 6.02
N ARG A 171 -31.28 6.57 6.47
CA ARG A 171 -31.64 5.57 7.50
C ARG A 171 -31.38 4.11 7.12
N LYS A 172 -31.07 3.78 5.86
CA LYS A 172 -30.66 2.44 5.45
C LYS A 172 -29.25 2.07 5.96
N LEU A 173 -28.43 3.04 6.38
CA LEU A 173 -27.06 2.83 6.84
C LEU A 173 -27.01 2.18 8.23
N CYS A 174 -26.32 1.04 8.33
CA CYS A 174 -26.17 0.26 9.54
C CYS A 174 -25.15 0.88 10.48
N LEU A 175 -25.62 1.46 11.60
CA LEU A 175 -24.76 2.04 12.64
C LEU A 175 -23.65 1.08 13.10
N ARG A 176 -22.44 1.60 13.30
CA ARG A 176 -21.25 0.87 13.75
C ARG A 176 -21.41 0.43 15.20
N GLY A 177 -21.65 -0.87 15.40
CA GLY A 177 -21.61 -1.50 16.72
C GLY A 177 -20.18 -1.78 17.17
N LYS A 178 -19.99 -2.08 18.46
CA LYS A 178 -18.70 -2.59 19.00
C LYS A 178 -18.34 -4.01 18.53
N ASP A 179 -19.24 -4.67 17.81
CA ASP A 179 -19.22 -6.11 17.55
C ASP A 179 -20.10 -6.43 16.33
N ILE A 180 -19.48 -6.84 15.23
CA ILE A 180 -20.17 -7.16 13.97
C ILE A 180 -20.95 -8.49 14.04
N THR A 181 -20.68 -9.37 15.01
CA THR A 181 -21.41 -10.65 15.15
C THR A 181 -22.87 -10.46 15.55
N LYS A 182 -23.23 -9.29 16.09
CA LYS A 182 -24.61 -8.93 16.46
C LYS A 182 -25.45 -8.48 15.26
N ILE A 183 -24.83 -8.31 14.10
CA ILE A 183 -25.51 -7.94 12.85
C ILE A 183 -25.92 -9.22 12.12
N SER A 184 -27.23 -9.36 11.91
CA SER A 184 -27.89 -10.47 11.20
C SER A 184 -28.91 -9.88 10.22
N LEU A 185 -29.40 -10.66 9.26
CA LEU A 185 -30.46 -10.19 8.35
C LEU A 185 -31.70 -9.75 9.14
N ALA A 186 -32.13 -10.58 10.10
CA ALA A 186 -33.29 -10.29 10.94
C ALA A 186 -33.13 -9.01 11.78
N SER A 187 -31.96 -8.81 12.43
CA SER A 187 -31.72 -7.59 13.23
C SER A 187 -31.56 -6.33 12.39
N MET A 188 -31.03 -6.44 11.16
CA MET A 188 -31.01 -5.31 10.22
C MET A 188 -32.41 -4.94 9.73
N TRP A 189 -33.23 -5.92 9.31
CA TRP A 189 -34.62 -5.67 8.89
C TRP A 189 -35.47 -5.05 10.01
N GLN A 190 -35.31 -5.52 11.25
CA GLN A 190 -36.00 -4.96 12.42
C GLN A 190 -35.65 -3.49 12.70
N LEU A 191 -34.43 -3.06 12.35
CA LEU A 191 -33.93 -1.70 12.55
C LEU A 191 -34.07 -0.81 11.29
N GLY A 192 -34.55 -1.36 10.17
CA GLY A 192 -34.65 -0.66 8.88
C GLY A 192 -33.33 -0.48 8.12
N TYR A 193 -32.27 -1.19 8.54
CA TYR A 193 -30.96 -1.12 7.87
C TYR A 193 -30.92 -2.04 6.64
N GLN A 194 -30.28 -1.55 5.58
CA GLN A 194 -30.04 -2.30 4.33
C GLN A 194 -28.60 -2.16 3.81
N VAL A 195 -27.77 -1.30 4.40
CA VAL A 195 -26.42 -1.00 3.90
C VAL A 195 -25.40 -1.07 5.03
N ILE A 196 -24.39 -1.92 4.90
CA ILE A 196 -23.16 -1.88 5.71
C ILE A 196 -22.08 -1.23 4.86
N THR A 197 -21.52 -0.11 5.30
CA THR A 197 -20.36 0.53 4.66
C THR A 197 -19.09 0.26 5.46
N ILE A 198 -18.05 -0.22 4.80
CA ILE A 198 -16.71 -0.46 5.35
C ILE A 198 -15.71 0.45 4.60
N SER A 199 -14.65 0.91 5.26
CA SER A 199 -13.64 1.76 4.62
C SER A 199 -12.21 1.47 5.07
N ALA A 200 -11.26 1.64 4.16
CA ALA A 200 -9.82 1.60 4.42
C ALA A 200 -9.23 2.90 5.02
N ALA A 201 -10.02 3.96 5.21
CA ALA A 201 -9.50 5.23 5.70
C ALA A 201 -9.31 5.29 7.23
N GLU A 202 -8.06 5.41 7.69
CA GLU A 202 -7.74 5.62 9.11
C GLU A 202 -7.78 7.13 9.51
N THR A 203 -8.89 7.81 9.22
CA THR A 203 -9.06 9.25 9.53
C THR A 203 -9.86 9.50 10.82
N THR A 204 -9.65 10.65 11.46
CA THR A 204 -10.46 11.10 12.60
C THR A 204 -11.94 11.25 12.25
N THR A 205 -12.26 11.70 11.03
CA THR A 205 -13.64 11.74 10.51
C THR A 205 -14.24 10.34 10.43
N HIS A 206 -13.52 9.35 9.89
CA HIS A 206 -13.95 7.95 9.87
C HIS A 206 -14.24 7.41 11.28
N GLN A 207 -13.35 7.71 12.24
CA GLN A 207 -13.54 7.34 13.64
C GLN A 207 -14.76 8.01 14.28
N SER A 208 -15.06 9.27 13.96
CA SER A 208 -16.25 9.99 14.49
C SER A 208 -17.58 9.62 13.79
N THR A 209 -17.53 9.10 12.57
CA THR A 209 -18.73 8.80 11.77
C THR A 209 -19.42 7.53 12.27
N SER A 210 -20.70 7.62 12.64
CA SER A 210 -21.40 6.60 13.41
C SER A 210 -21.90 5.39 12.60
N TRP A 211 -21.89 5.46 11.26
CA TRP A 211 -22.42 4.43 10.37
C TRP A 211 -21.38 3.71 9.51
N ILE A 212 -20.13 4.18 9.49
CA ILE A 212 -19.06 3.57 8.70
C ILE A 212 -18.19 2.66 9.57
N TRP A 213 -18.04 1.41 9.15
CA TRP A 213 -17.27 0.39 9.84
C TRP A 213 -15.79 0.45 9.45
N ASP A 214 -14.93 0.24 10.44
CA ASP A 214 -13.49 0.22 10.27
C ASP A 214 -13.01 -1.06 9.59
N SER A 215 -11.82 -0.99 8.98
CA SER A 215 -11.21 -2.15 8.31
C SER A 215 -10.80 -3.30 9.23
N SER A 216 -10.96 -3.19 10.56
CA SER A 216 -10.77 -4.35 11.44
C SER A 216 -11.98 -5.31 11.40
N CYS A 217 -13.17 -4.83 11.01
CA CYS A 217 -14.38 -5.68 10.94
C CYS A 217 -14.36 -6.70 9.79
N ILE A 218 -13.36 -6.62 8.89
CA ILE A 218 -13.22 -7.48 7.70
C ILE A 218 -11.77 -7.92 7.50
N ILE A 219 -11.58 -9.15 7.03
CA ILE A 219 -10.29 -9.69 6.61
C ILE A 219 -10.41 -10.10 5.14
N SER A 220 -9.53 -9.58 4.29
CA SER A 220 -9.52 -9.83 2.85
C SER A 220 -8.10 -10.19 2.39
N PRO A 221 -7.70 -11.47 2.41
CA PRO A 221 -6.35 -11.88 2.05
C PRO A 221 -6.19 -11.94 0.51
N TYR A 222 -5.35 -11.08 -0.05
CA TYR A 222 -5.01 -11.13 -1.47
C TYR A 222 -3.92 -12.16 -1.76
N ALA A 223 -4.14 -13.03 -2.75
CA ALA A 223 -3.25 -14.16 -3.04
C ALA A 223 -1.97 -13.79 -3.82
N ASN A 224 -1.98 -12.67 -4.57
CA ASN A 224 -0.88 -12.18 -5.41
C ASN A 224 -0.25 -13.26 -6.33
N VAL A 225 -1.08 -14.02 -7.07
CA VAL A 225 -0.62 -15.12 -7.94
C VAL A 225 -1.30 -15.14 -9.31
N ASP A 226 -0.52 -15.53 -10.32
CA ASP A 226 -0.90 -15.69 -11.73
C ASP A 226 -1.42 -17.11 -12.07
N ARG A 227 -1.56 -18.00 -11.06
CA ARG A 227 -1.80 -19.43 -11.23
C ARG A 227 -2.89 -20.00 -10.30
N ASN A 228 -3.89 -20.63 -10.89
CA ASN A 228 -5.03 -21.25 -10.20
C ASN A 228 -4.64 -22.33 -9.16
N ASP A 229 -3.59 -23.11 -9.40
CA ASP A 229 -3.13 -24.13 -8.45
C ASP A 229 -2.45 -23.54 -7.21
N LYS A 230 -1.85 -22.35 -7.34
CA LYS A 230 -1.36 -21.56 -6.19
C LYS A 230 -2.51 -20.85 -5.48
N LEU A 231 -3.47 -20.30 -6.24
CA LEU A 231 -4.65 -19.63 -5.70
C LEU A 231 -5.46 -20.57 -4.81
N VAL A 232 -5.88 -21.74 -5.30
CA VAL A 232 -6.69 -22.69 -4.51
C VAL A 232 -5.95 -23.15 -3.24
N LYS A 233 -4.63 -23.33 -3.29
CA LYS A 233 -3.81 -23.62 -2.08
C LYS A 233 -3.83 -22.46 -1.09
N PHE A 234 -3.69 -21.21 -1.56
CA PHE A 234 -3.76 -20.01 -0.71
C PHE A 234 -5.14 -19.84 -0.07
N LEU A 235 -6.23 -20.00 -0.84
CA LEU A 235 -7.60 -19.86 -0.34
C LEU A 235 -7.95 -20.95 0.67
N ASN A 236 -7.64 -22.22 0.37
CA ASN A 236 -7.86 -23.33 1.31
C ASN A 236 -7.10 -23.14 2.63
N ARG A 237 -5.87 -22.63 2.59
CA ARG A 237 -5.09 -22.34 3.80
C ARG A 237 -5.73 -21.18 4.59
N THR A 238 -5.80 -20.00 3.98
CA THR A 238 -6.27 -18.77 4.67
C THR A 238 -7.70 -18.88 5.19
N LEU A 239 -8.60 -19.59 4.50
CA LEU A 239 -9.97 -19.85 4.95
C LEU A 239 -10.01 -20.78 6.18
N ARG A 240 -9.15 -21.81 6.23
CA ARG A 240 -9.05 -22.70 7.41
C ARG A 240 -8.39 -22.00 8.58
N ASP A 241 -7.31 -21.24 8.35
CA ASP A 241 -6.61 -20.47 9.38
C ASP A 241 -7.55 -19.48 10.07
N HIS A 242 -8.34 -18.71 9.30
CA HIS A 242 -9.38 -17.82 9.83
C HIS A 242 -10.40 -18.55 10.70
N ARG A 243 -10.81 -19.76 10.29
CA ARG A 243 -11.84 -20.55 10.99
C ARG A 243 -11.31 -21.43 12.13
N GLN A 244 -10.02 -21.38 12.45
CA GLN A 244 -9.49 -21.83 13.75
C GLN A 244 -9.86 -20.85 14.88
N GLY A 245 -10.07 -19.57 14.55
CA GLY A 245 -10.45 -18.52 15.51
C GLY A 245 -11.96 -18.35 15.69
N PRO A 246 -12.39 -17.51 16.66
CA PRO A 246 -13.78 -17.12 16.79
C PRO A 246 -14.25 -16.39 15.53
N ARG A 247 -15.47 -16.68 15.06
CA ARG A 247 -16.06 -16.09 13.84
C ARG A 247 -16.53 -14.65 14.08
N ASN A 248 -15.61 -13.75 14.39
CA ASN A 248 -15.89 -12.39 14.90
C ASN A 248 -15.75 -11.25 13.87
N VAL A 249 -15.35 -11.55 12.64
CA VAL A 249 -15.16 -10.58 11.54
C VAL A 249 -15.65 -11.16 10.21
N PHE A 250 -15.99 -10.30 9.26
CA PHE A 250 -16.19 -10.69 7.87
C PHE A 250 -14.90 -11.27 7.29
N PHE A 251 -15.01 -12.24 6.38
CA PHE A 251 -13.86 -12.83 5.69
C PHE A 251 -14.15 -12.96 4.19
N VAL A 252 -13.26 -12.41 3.38
CA VAL A 252 -13.36 -12.36 1.91
C VAL A 252 -12.43 -13.38 1.29
N THR A 253 -13.02 -14.41 0.69
CA THR A 253 -12.30 -15.38 -0.15
C THR A 253 -12.08 -14.75 -1.53
N GLN A 254 -10.93 -14.10 -1.74
CA GLN A 254 -10.56 -13.44 -3.00
C GLN A 254 -10.16 -14.44 -4.09
N ALA A 255 -11.13 -14.94 -4.85
CA ALA A 255 -10.93 -15.97 -5.86
C ALA A 255 -10.59 -15.38 -7.25
N ILE A 256 -9.46 -14.66 -7.31
CA ILE A 256 -8.99 -13.87 -8.45
C ILE A 256 -7.51 -14.17 -8.77
N LEU A 257 -7.07 -13.85 -9.99
CA LEU A 257 -5.67 -14.01 -10.43
C LEU A 257 -5.01 -12.67 -10.73
N THR A 258 -3.79 -12.50 -10.25
CA THR A 258 -2.95 -11.32 -10.49
C THR A 258 -2.31 -11.40 -11.87
N VAL A 259 -2.89 -10.71 -12.85
CA VAL A 259 -2.30 -10.64 -14.20
C VAL A 259 -1.15 -9.64 -14.23
N LYS A 260 0.08 -10.16 -14.22
CA LYS A 260 1.29 -9.37 -14.42
C LYS A 260 1.31 -8.76 -15.82
N TRP A 261 1.91 -7.58 -15.94
CA TRP A 261 1.96 -6.79 -17.18
C TRP A 261 2.50 -7.54 -18.41
N TYR A 262 3.32 -8.56 -18.20
CA TYR A 262 3.81 -9.39 -19.30
C TYR A 262 2.75 -10.34 -19.88
N GLY A 263 1.88 -10.90 -19.03
CA GLY A 263 0.72 -11.69 -19.49
C GLY A 263 -0.24 -10.86 -20.33
N ILE A 264 -0.33 -9.55 -20.02
CA ILE A 264 -1.05 -8.57 -20.85
C ILE A 264 -0.36 -8.39 -22.20
N LEU A 265 0.94 -8.04 -22.22
CA LEU A 265 1.70 -7.76 -23.45
C LEU A 265 1.77 -8.95 -24.41
N MET A 266 1.88 -10.18 -23.91
CA MET A 266 1.89 -11.40 -24.75
C MET A 266 0.54 -11.73 -25.38
N HIS A 267 -0.55 -11.10 -24.94
CA HIS A 267 -1.91 -11.42 -25.36
C HIS A 267 -2.66 -10.17 -25.88
N PRO A 268 -2.10 -9.43 -26.86
CA PRO A 268 -2.64 -8.14 -27.32
C PRO A 268 -4.08 -8.21 -27.84
N PHE A 269 -4.48 -9.39 -28.31
CA PHE A 269 -5.80 -9.67 -28.88
C PHE A 269 -6.81 -10.31 -27.91
N SER A 270 -6.49 -10.50 -26.63
CA SER A 270 -7.38 -11.12 -25.63
C SER A 270 -7.85 -10.15 -24.53
N THR A 271 -8.47 -10.67 -23.47
CA THR A 271 -9.02 -9.91 -22.33
C THR A 271 -8.71 -10.62 -21.00
N LEU A 272 -8.90 -9.91 -19.87
CA LEU A 272 -8.86 -10.53 -18.54
C LEU A 272 -9.89 -11.67 -18.44
N GLU A 273 -11.10 -11.44 -18.97
CA GLU A 273 -12.23 -12.37 -19.02
C GLU A 273 -11.84 -13.71 -19.67
N GLU A 274 -11.37 -13.65 -20.93
CA GLU A 274 -11.00 -14.80 -21.75
C GLU A 274 -9.78 -15.57 -21.21
N ARG A 275 -8.74 -14.84 -20.78
CA ARG A 275 -7.42 -15.43 -20.58
C ARG A 275 -7.21 -16.00 -19.19
N TYR A 276 -7.77 -15.36 -18.16
CA TYR A 276 -7.55 -15.72 -16.76
C TYR A 276 -8.86 -15.97 -16.01
N ALA A 277 -9.80 -15.02 -16.04
CA ALA A 277 -10.95 -15.03 -15.14
C ALA A 277 -11.87 -16.24 -15.35
N LEU A 278 -12.23 -16.60 -16.59
CA LEU A 278 -13.09 -17.77 -16.86
C LEU A 278 -12.56 -19.06 -16.22
N LYS A 279 -11.25 -19.33 -16.38
CA LYS A 279 -10.59 -20.53 -15.81
C LYS A 279 -10.34 -20.43 -14.31
N CYS A 280 -10.27 -19.21 -13.78
CA CYS A 280 -10.26 -18.96 -12.35
C CYS A 280 -11.63 -19.30 -11.74
N THR A 281 -12.70 -18.69 -12.25
CA THR A 281 -14.07 -18.93 -11.78
C THR A 281 -14.51 -20.39 -11.95
N GLU A 282 -14.10 -21.07 -13.03
CA GLU A 282 -14.31 -22.53 -13.21
C GLU A 282 -13.68 -23.35 -12.07
N LYS A 283 -12.38 -23.17 -11.81
CA LYS A 283 -11.67 -23.90 -10.75
C LYS A 283 -12.12 -23.50 -9.35
N THR A 284 -12.52 -22.24 -9.17
CA THR A 284 -13.12 -21.72 -7.93
C THR A 284 -14.46 -22.38 -7.64
N ILE A 285 -15.37 -22.45 -8.61
CA ILE A 285 -16.67 -23.13 -8.45
C ILE A 285 -16.49 -24.63 -8.21
N SER A 286 -15.56 -25.28 -8.92
CA SER A 286 -15.20 -26.68 -8.65
C SER A 286 -14.71 -26.84 -7.21
N TRP A 287 -13.70 -26.08 -6.78
CA TRP A 287 -13.16 -26.14 -5.42
C TRP A 287 -14.24 -25.91 -4.35
N ILE A 288 -15.03 -24.84 -4.45
CA ILE A 288 -16.10 -24.48 -3.51
C ILE A 288 -17.15 -25.59 -3.41
N THR A 289 -17.59 -26.16 -4.53
CA THR A 289 -18.62 -27.22 -4.53
C THR A 289 -18.09 -28.58 -4.05
N THR A 290 -16.77 -28.76 -4.00
CA THR A 290 -16.10 -29.94 -3.41
C THR A 290 -15.52 -29.70 -2.01
N PHE A 291 -15.75 -28.53 -1.42
CA PHE A 291 -15.17 -28.18 -0.12
C PHE A 291 -15.87 -28.95 1.00
N ASP A 292 -15.08 -29.60 1.85
CA ASP A 292 -15.50 -30.43 2.99
C ASP A 292 -16.28 -29.65 4.05
N GLU A 293 -15.90 -28.38 4.26
CA GLU A 293 -16.48 -27.50 5.28
C GLU A 293 -17.19 -26.29 4.64
N PRO A 294 -18.32 -26.47 3.92
CA PRO A 294 -19.02 -25.35 3.28
C PRO A 294 -19.49 -24.29 4.31
N SER A 295 -19.59 -24.69 5.58
CA SER A 295 -19.86 -23.81 6.71
C SER A 295 -18.78 -22.73 6.94
N TYR A 296 -17.58 -22.88 6.37
CA TYR A 296 -16.45 -21.98 6.60
C TYR A 296 -16.53 -20.72 5.74
N PHE A 297 -17.18 -20.77 4.58
CA PHE A 297 -17.27 -19.60 3.70
C PHE A 297 -17.97 -18.41 4.35
N ASN A 298 -17.65 -17.22 3.86
CA ASN A 298 -18.40 -16.00 4.15
C ASN A 298 -18.52 -15.20 2.85
N ILE A 299 -17.86 -14.07 2.71
CA ILE A 299 -17.85 -13.34 1.43
C ILE A 299 -16.94 -14.11 0.46
N ILE A 300 -17.38 -14.28 -0.79
CA ILE A 300 -16.58 -14.85 -1.88
C ILE A 300 -16.67 -13.90 -3.07
N ILE A 301 -15.52 -13.47 -3.61
CA ILE A 301 -15.46 -12.60 -4.78
C ILE A 301 -14.66 -13.23 -5.90
N CYS A 302 -15.05 -12.94 -7.14
CA CYS A 302 -14.29 -13.26 -8.35
C CYS A 302 -14.41 -12.13 -9.39
N ASP A 303 -13.58 -12.23 -10.43
CA ASP A 303 -13.76 -11.47 -11.66
C ASP A 303 -14.88 -12.12 -12.50
N PHE A 304 -15.74 -11.30 -13.09
CA PHE A 304 -16.84 -11.66 -13.98
C PHE A 304 -17.86 -12.63 -13.36
N ILE A 305 -18.63 -12.14 -12.37
CA ILE A 305 -19.70 -12.88 -11.66
C ILE A 305 -20.81 -13.44 -12.57
N ASN A 306 -20.85 -13.03 -13.84
CA ASN A 306 -21.84 -13.43 -14.84
C ASN A 306 -21.58 -14.80 -15.49
N HIS A 307 -20.61 -15.58 -15.00
CA HIS A 307 -20.24 -16.89 -15.54
C HIS A 307 -20.56 -18.03 -14.57
N LEU A 308 -20.83 -19.21 -15.12
CA LEU A 308 -20.96 -20.50 -14.41
C LEU A 308 -21.95 -20.49 -13.21
N ASP A 309 -22.99 -19.65 -13.29
CA ASP A 309 -23.98 -19.46 -12.22
C ASP A 309 -23.36 -19.11 -10.85
N PHE A 310 -22.24 -18.38 -10.84
CA PHE A 310 -21.43 -18.07 -9.64
C PHE A 310 -22.29 -17.66 -8.43
N CYS A 311 -23.15 -16.66 -8.57
CA CYS A 311 -24.00 -16.18 -7.47
C CYS A 311 -24.91 -17.28 -6.92
N LYS A 312 -25.59 -18.07 -7.78
CA LYS A 312 -26.45 -19.19 -7.35
C LYS A 312 -25.66 -20.26 -6.61
N LYS A 313 -24.43 -20.56 -7.06
CA LYS A 313 -23.54 -21.51 -6.39
C LYS A 313 -23.19 -21.05 -4.98
N ILE A 314 -22.84 -19.77 -4.78
CA ILE A 314 -22.54 -19.26 -3.44
C ILE A 314 -23.81 -19.23 -2.56
N ILE A 315 -24.95 -18.81 -3.11
CA ILE A 315 -26.26 -18.82 -2.40
C ILE A 315 -26.63 -20.23 -1.93
N SER A 316 -26.34 -21.28 -2.71
CA SER A 316 -26.64 -22.67 -2.31
C SER A 316 -25.89 -23.12 -1.04
N LEU A 317 -24.68 -22.61 -0.79
CA LEU A 317 -23.90 -22.91 0.43
C LEU A 317 -24.65 -22.49 1.70
N VAL A 318 -25.38 -21.37 1.64
CA VAL A 318 -26.20 -20.83 2.74
C VAL A 318 -27.26 -21.84 3.19
N GLN A 319 -27.74 -22.69 2.28
CA GLN A 319 -28.80 -23.66 2.55
C GLN A 319 -28.30 -24.98 3.14
N HIS A 320 -27.07 -25.39 2.79
CA HIS A 320 -26.46 -26.63 3.31
C HIS A 320 -26.22 -26.60 4.83
N HIS A 321 -26.25 -25.42 5.46
CA HIS A 321 -26.26 -25.23 6.91
C HIS A 321 -27.41 -25.94 7.67
N ARG A 322 -28.38 -26.56 7.00
CA ARG A 322 -29.47 -27.33 7.64
C ARG A 322 -29.10 -28.73 8.13
N PHE A 323 -27.98 -29.32 7.69
CA PHE A 323 -27.75 -30.77 7.84
C PHE A 323 -26.49 -31.20 8.63
N ILE A 324 -25.71 -30.28 9.22
CA ILE A 324 -24.55 -30.63 10.04
C ILE A 324 -24.78 -30.19 11.50
N ASN A 325 -25.63 -30.94 12.20
CA ASN A 325 -25.60 -31.05 13.65
C ASN A 325 -24.87 -32.34 14.01
N LEU A 326 -23.53 -32.30 14.03
CA LEU A 326 -22.71 -33.40 14.55
C LEU A 326 -21.75 -32.82 15.62
N PRO A 327 -21.88 -33.22 16.90
CA PRO A 327 -21.05 -32.69 17.98
C PRO A 327 -19.67 -33.35 17.96
N PHE A 328 -18.83 -32.99 16.98
CA PHE A 328 -17.49 -33.56 16.87
C PHE A 328 -16.52 -32.91 17.87
N LEU A 329 -15.65 -33.73 18.45
CA LEU A 329 -14.82 -33.35 19.60
C LEU A 329 -13.82 -32.24 19.22
N MET A 330 -13.71 -31.21 20.05
CA MET A 330 -12.49 -30.40 20.15
C MET A 330 -11.37 -31.25 20.77
N LEU A 331 -10.73 -32.06 19.94
CA LEU A 331 -9.46 -32.70 20.28
C LEU A 331 -8.39 -31.61 20.37
N LEU A 332 -7.96 -31.32 21.60
CA LEU A 332 -6.94 -30.33 21.92
C LEU A 332 -5.59 -30.68 21.27
N ARG A 333 -5.38 -30.18 20.05
CA ARG A 333 -4.04 -30.07 19.44
C ARG A 333 -3.49 -28.67 19.67
N SER A 334 -2.75 -28.53 20.76
CA SER A 334 -1.87 -27.39 20.98
C SER A 334 -0.76 -27.33 19.92
N CYS A 335 -0.74 -26.29 19.09
CA CYS A 335 0.46 -25.77 18.43
C CYS A 335 0.19 -24.38 17.82
N CYS A 336 1.21 -23.51 17.89
CA CYS A 336 1.33 -22.18 17.26
C CYS A 336 0.35 -21.08 17.76
N PRO A 337 0.85 -19.85 18.00
CA PRO A 337 0.02 -18.72 18.43
C PRO A 337 -0.75 -18.06 17.28
N ILE A 338 -1.74 -17.23 17.65
CA ILE A 338 -2.63 -16.47 16.76
C ILE A 338 -1.82 -15.67 15.72
N SER A 339 -2.07 -15.93 14.43
CA SER A 339 -1.44 -15.17 13.35
C SER A 339 -1.92 -13.70 13.37
N LYS A 340 -0.98 -12.76 13.31
CA LYS A 340 -1.30 -11.33 13.30
C LYS A 340 -2.12 -10.96 12.06
N ARG A 341 -3.17 -10.15 12.25
CA ARG A 341 -3.88 -9.45 11.16
C ARG A 341 -2.86 -8.74 10.28
N SER A 342 -2.79 -9.07 8.99
CA SER A 342 -2.08 -8.23 8.01
C SER A 342 -2.82 -6.89 7.85
N LYS A 343 -2.13 -5.76 7.97
CA LYS A 343 -2.76 -4.46 7.73
C LYS A 343 -3.09 -4.27 6.24
N ARG A 344 -4.25 -3.65 5.99
CA ARG A 344 -4.93 -3.63 4.69
C ARG A 344 -4.09 -2.95 3.60
N GLU A 345 -3.34 -1.92 3.97
CA GLU A 345 -2.52 -1.11 3.07
C GLU A 345 -1.32 -1.87 2.47
N GLU A 346 -0.82 -2.92 3.14
CA GLU A 346 0.42 -3.58 2.74
C GLU A 346 0.35 -4.37 1.43
N GLN A 347 -0.87 -4.72 0.96
CA GLN A 347 -1.08 -5.75 -0.05
C GLN A 347 -0.82 -5.32 -1.52
N TYR A 348 -0.69 -4.03 -1.84
CA TYR A 348 -0.82 -3.52 -3.22
C TYR A 348 0.27 -2.52 -3.69
N HIS A 349 1.53 -2.65 -3.25
CA HIS A 349 2.61 -1.83 -3.85
C HIS A 349 3.01 -2.32 -5.26
N ILE A 350 2.71 -1.49 -6.26
CA ILE A 350 3.11 -1.69 -7.66
C ILE A 350 4.58 -1.28 -7.84
N LYS A 351 5.46 -2.23 -8.16
CA LYS A 351 6.87 -1.93 -8.47
C LYS A 351 7.01 -1.35 -9.88
N ASN A 352 7.71 -0.21 -9.97
CA ASN A 352 7.97 0.47 -11.25
C ASN A 352 9.00 -0.27 -12.13
N ASP A 353 8.79 -0.16 -13.44
CA ASP A 353 9.76 0.08 -14.53
C ASP A 353 11.09 -0.70 -14.56
N SER A 354 11.20 -1.61 -15.54
CA SER A 354 12.26 -1.59 -16.58
C SER A 354 11.84 -2.46 -17.79
N CYS A 355 12.58 -2.39 -18.91
CA CYS A 355 12.19 -2.97 -20.20
C CYS A 355 13.04 -4.19 -20.59
N GLY A 356 12.40 -5.21 -21.18
CA GLY A 356 13.07 -6.31 -21.90
C GLY A 356 13.34 -7.57 -21.07
N ASN A 357 13.04 -8.73 -21.67
CA ASN A 357 13.22 -10.10 -21.16
C ASN A 357 12.47 -10.45 -19.86
N TYR A 358 11.94 -11.68 -19.79
CA TYR A 358 10.82 -12.00 -18.89
C TYR A 358 11.28 -12.69 -17.61
N SER A 359 10.56 -12.54 -16.49
CA SER A 359 10.90 -13.20 -15.21
C SER A 359 10.68 -14.73 -15.19
N TRP A 360 10.47 -15.34 -16.36
CA TRP A 360 10.39 -16.77 -16.60
C TRP A 360 11.04 -17.21 -17.93
N ASP A 361 11.55 -16.26 -18.73
CA ASP A 361 12.40 -16.51 -19.90
C ASP A 361 13.88 -16.25 -19.55
N LYS A 362 14.14 -15.38 -18.56
CA LYS A 362 15.36 -15.48 -17.74
C LYS A 362 15.44 -16.91 -17.20
N GLU A 363 16.62 -17.51 -17.26
CA GLU A 363 16.92 -18.66 -16.42
C GLU A 363 16.58 -18.31 -14.97
N LYS A 364 15.88 -19.22 -14.28
CA LYS A 364 15.62 -19.03 -12.85
C LYS A 364 16.92 -19.31 -12.12
N SER A 365 17.61 -18.23 -11.76
CA SER A 365 18.64 -18.29 -10.72
C SER A 365 18.06 -18.95 -9.48
N ASP A 366 18.89 -19.78 -8.86
CA ASP A 366 18.50 -20.63 -7.74
C ASP A 366 18.05 -19.76 -6.55
N PRO A 367 16.85 -19.97 -5.98
CA PRO A 367 16.40 -19.25 -4.79
C PRO A 367 17.39 -19.29 -3.62
N GLU A 368 18.22 -20.33 -3.52
CA GLU A 368 19.28 -20.43 -2.51
C GLU A 368 20.38 -19.35 -2.68
N GLN A 369 20.53 -18.77 -3.87
CA GLN A 369 21.49 -17.68 -4.11
C GLN A 369 21.08 -16.34 -3.50
N TYR A 370 19.80 -16.16 -3.15
CA TYR A 370 19.23 -14.90 -2.65
C TYR A 370 18.78 -14.97 -1.19
N ARG A 371 19.37 -15.87 -0.42
CA ARG A 371 19.06 -16.04 1.00
C ARG A 371 20.33 -16.27 1.82
N PHE A 372 20.34 -15.71 3.03
CA PHE A 372 21.27 -16.04 4.10
C PHE A 372 20.43 -16.54 5.26
N VAL A 373 20.57 -17.82 5.62
CA VAL A 373 19.64 -18.49 6.54
C VAL A 373 20.40 -19.43 7.46
N ASP A 374 20.02 -19.46 8.74
CA ASP A 374 20.62 -20.32 9.78
C ASP A 374 22.15 -20.11 10.01
N LEU A 375 22.67 -18.94 9.62
CA LEU A 375 24.09 -18.55 9.80
C LEU A 375 24.40 -18.14 11.25
N CYS A 376 25.60 -18.44 11.74
CA CYS A 376 26.01 -18.11 13.11
C CYS A 376 27.49 -17.65 13.22
N ASP A 377 27.72 -16.43 13.71
CA ASP A 377 29.05 -15.79 13.83
C ASP A 377 29.81 -15.67 12.49
N GLU A 378 29.07 -15.46 11.38
CA GLU A 378 29.62 -15.42 10.02
C GLU A 378 29.67 -14.01 9.42
N ILE A 379 30.59 -13.79 8.48
CA ILE A 379 30.63 -12.61 7.61
C ILE A 379 30.10 -13.00 6.22
N ALA A 380 28.88 -12.58 5.91
CA ALA A 380 28.14 -13.00 4.71
C ALA A 380 27.95 -11.83 3.73
N ILE A 381 28.54 -11.94 2.53
CA ILE A 381 28.68 -10.81 1.58
C ILE A 381 28.02 -11.11 0.22
N LYS A 382 27.34 -10.10 -0.34
CA LYS A 382 26.83 -10.06 -1.72
C LYS A 382 27.23 -8.73 -2.37
N SER A 383 28.42 -8.73 -2.98
CA SER A 383 28.99 -7.63 -3.77
C SER A 383 28.15 -7.28 -5.03
N ASN A 384 28.48 -6.15 -5.68
CA ASN A 384 27.83 -5.68 -6.92
C ASN A 384 27.68 -6.81 -7.98
N GLY A 385 26.44 -7.05 -8.41
CA GLY A 385 26.09 -8.06 -9.41
C GLY A 385 25.65 -9.41 -8.83
N HIS A 386 25.87 -9.67 -7.53
CA HIS A 386 25.46 -10.92 -6.88
C HIS A 386 23.95 -10.99 -6.53
N ILE A 387 23.23 -9.86 -6.54
CA ILE A 387 21.77 -9.80 -6.31
C ILE A 387 21.04 -9.30 -7.56
N ALA A 388 21.66 -8.39 -8.32
CA ALA A 388 21.22 -7.90 -9.62
C ALA A 388 19.76 -7.39 -9.64
N GLY A 389 19.28 -6.81 -8.53
CA GLY A 389 17.94 -6.26 -8.41
C GLY A 389 16.85 -7.26 -8.05
N GLU A 390 17.16 -8.50 -7.69
CA GLU A 390 16.17 -9.48 -7.18
C GLU A 390 15.84 -9.26 -5.68
N GLN A 391 14.91 -10.05 -5.13
CA GLN A 391 14.57 -10.03 -3.70
C GLN A 391 15.57 -10.85 -2.89
N PHE A 392 15.94 -10.38 -1.68
CA PHE A 392 16.79 -11.12 -0.74
C PHE A 392 16.06 -11.48 0.55
N ILE A 393 16.48 -12.55 1.23
CA ILE A 393 15.97 -13.00 2.54
C ILE A 393 17.14 -13.18 3.52
N ILE A 394 17.01 -12.65 4.73
CA ILE A 394 17.89 -12.93 5.87
C ILE A 394 16.98 -13.56 6.95
N GLU A 395 17.29 -14.77 7.42
CA GLU A 395 16.36 -15.53 8.28
C GLU A 395 17.12 -16.39 9.31
N ARG A 396 16.81 -16.28 10.62
CA ARG A 396 17.52 -17.03 11.69
C ARG A 396 19.04 -16.85 11.72
N CYS A 397 19.55 -15.71 11.27
CA CYS A 397 20.97 -15.38 11.40
C CYS A 397 21.27 -14.86 12.81
N LYS A 398 22.33 -15.39 13.44
CA LYS A 398 22.79 -14.95 14.76
C LYS A 398 24.23 -14.47 14.73
N GLU A 399 24.49 -13.35 15.40
CA GLU A 399 25.83 -12.79 15.60
C GLU A 399 26.60 -12.47 14.28
N CYS A 400 25.94 -12.47 13.13
CA CYS A 400 26.58 -12.28 11.82
C CYS A 400 26.90 -10.82 11.48
N CYS A 401 27.80 -10.64 10.52
CA CYS A 401 28.00 -9.40 9.76
C CYS A 401 27.52 -9.63 8.32
N ILE A 402 26.44 -8.96 7.88
CA ILE A 402 25.74 -9.27 6.62
C ILE A 402 25.75 -8.04 5.70
N LEU A 403 26.35 -8.18 4.52
CA LEU A 403 26.66 -7.06 3.62
C LEU A 403 26.06 -7.30 2.23
N LEU A 404 24.91 -6.67 1.94
CA LEU A 404 24.21 -6.75 0.66
C LEU A 404 24.52 -5.51 -0.19
N LEU A 405 25.70 -5.50 -0.81
CA LEU A 405 26.33 -4.35 -1.49
C LEU A 405 25.95 -4.27 -2.99
N ASP A 406 24.66 -4.39 -3.28
CA ASP A 406 24.07 -4.34 -4.62
C ASP A 406 22.78 -3.50 -4.58
N HIS A 407 22.09 -3.38 -5.71
CA HIS A 407 20.70 -2.96 -5.78
C HIS A 407 19.75 -4.17 -5.60
N LEU A 408 18.61 -3.95 -4.94
CA LEU A 408 17.68 -5.02 -4.53
C LEU A 408 16.23 -4.67 -4.85
N ALA A 409 15.35 -5.67 -5.04
CA ALA A 409 13.92 -5.45 -5.20
C ALA A 409 13.15 -5.35 -3.87
N ALA A 410 13.56 -6.12 -2.86
CA ALA A 410 12.98 -6.18 -1.51
C ALA A 410 13.94 -6.94 -0.60
N VAL A 411 13.90 -6.69 0.72
CA VAL A 411 14.56 -7.55 1.73
C VAL A 411 13.61 -7.85 2.87
N ASN A 412 13.56 -9.11 3.27
CA ASN A 412 12.99 -9.54 4.56
C ASN A 412 14.15 -9.91 5.50
N ILE A 413 14.04 -9.53 6.77
CA ILE A 413 14.98 -9.86 7.85
C ILE A 413 14.15 -10.45 8.99
N ASP A 414 14.21 -11.75 9.21
CA ASP A 414 13.27 -12.48 10.06
C ASP A 414 14.00 -13.31 11.13
N ASP A 415 13.58 -13.23 12.41
CA ASP A 415 14.07 -14.10 13.50
C ASP A 415 15.61 -14.03 13.74
N CYS A 416 16.21 -12.85 13.55
CA CYS A 416 17.67 -12.64 13.65
C CYS A 416 18.10 -11.93 14.95
N GLU A 417 19.25 -12.32 15.51
CA GLU A 417 19.83 -11.74 16.75
C GLU A 417 21.27 -11.23 16.59
N GLU A 418 21.65 -10.15 17.29
CA GLU A 418 23.05 -9.68 17.50
C GLU A 418 23.85 -9.39 16.20
N CYS A 419 23.15 -9.14 15.09
CA CYS A 419 23.72 -8.96 13.75
C CYS A 419 24.06 -7.50 13.42
N PHE A 420 25.12 -7.30 12.64
CA PHE A 420 25.42 -6.05 11.95
C PHE A 420 25.05 -6.22 10.47
N ILE A 421 24.19 -5.37 9.91
CA ILE A 421 23.60 -5.58 8.58
C ILE A 421 23.71 -4.29 7.76
N VAL A 422 24.33 -4.35 6.58
CA VAL A 422 24.39 -3.28 5.59
C VAL A 422 23.65 -3.71 4.34
N ILE A 423 22.69 -2.90 3.90
CA ILE A 423 21.83 -3.17 2.75
C ILE A 423 21.88 -1.99 1.78
N GLY A 424 22.30 -2.28 0.55
CA GLY A 424 22.31 -1.33 -0.54
C GLY A 424 20.92 -0.90 -1.02
N PRO A 425 20.85 -0.06 -2.07
CA PRO A 425 19.61 0.52 -2.58
C PRO A 425 18.52 -0.49 -2.94
N CYS A 426 17.53 -0.59 -2.06
CA CYS A 426 16.34 -1.41 -2.24
C CYS A 426 15.22 -0.61 -2.92
N LYS A 427 14.82 -1.03 -4.11
CA LYS A 427 13.74 -0.43 -4.92
C LYS A 427 12.35 -0.52 -4.27
N GLY A 428 12.17 -1.39 -3.27
CA GLY A 428 10.92 -1.59 -2.54
C GLY A 428 11.11 -1.53 -1.03
N SER A 429 10.49 -2.48 -0.33
CA SER A 429 10.52 -2.59 1.12
C SER A 429 11.76 -3.29 1.67
N VAL A 430 12.30 -2.77 2.76
CA VAL A 430 13.10 -3.54 3.73
C VAL A 430 12.22 -3.74 4.97
N PHE A 431 11.89 -5.00 5.28
CA PHE A 431 11.02 -5.39 6.38
C PHE A 431 11.82 -6.24 7.38
N ILE A 432 12.00 -5.72 8.60
CA ILE A 432 12.59 -6.46 9.72
C ILE A 432 11.49 -6.96 10.67
N ARG A 433 11.51 -8.24 11.05
CA ARG A 433 10.47 -8.86 11.88
C ARG A 433 11.06 -9.79 12.91
N ASP A 434 10.49 -9.75 14.12
CA ASP A 434 10.79 -10.70 15.19
C ASP A 434 12.32 -10.75 15.54
N CYS A 435 13.04 -9.64 15.31
CA CYS A 435 14.50 -9.52 15.43
C CYS A 435 14.96 -8.76 16.69
N LYS A 436 16.22 -8.95 17.10
CA LYS A 436 16.76 -8.33 18.33
C LYS A 436 18.24 -7.96 18.28
N ASN A 437 18.63 -6.86 18.93
CA ASN A 437 20.03 -6.41 19.06
C ASN A 437 20.75 -6.20 17.71
N ILE A 438 20.07 -5.63 16.71
CA ILE A 438 20.61 -5.45 15.35
C ILE A 438 21.02 -4.00 15.08
N ALA A 439 22.18 -3.82 14.44
CA ALA A 439 22.57 -2.57 13.80
C ALA A 439 22.34 -2.68 12.28
N LEU A 440 21.39 -1.91 11.74
CA LEU A 440 20.90 -1.99 10.36
C LEU A 440 21.14 -0.67 9.61
N PHE A 441 21.95 -0.73 8.56
CA PHE A 441 22.26 0.36 7.65
C PHE A 441 21.55 0.09 6.33
N THR A 442 20.57 0.92 5.93
CA THR A 442 19.74 0.58 4.77
C THR A 442 19.21 1.77 3.97
N ILE A 443 19.12 1.58 2.66
CA ILE A 443 18.57 2.50 1.67
C ILE A 443 17.35 1.83 1.03
N CYS A 444 16.15 2.39 1.15
CA CYS A 444 14.93 1.75 0.66
C CYS A 444 13.86 2.73 0.14
N GLN A 445 12.91 2.21 -0.66
CA GLN A 445 11.64 2.94 -0.87
C GLN A 445 10.85 2.98 0.45
N GLN A 446 10.75 1.84 1.15
CA GLN A 446 9.95 1.70 2.37
C GLN A 446 10.72 0.95 3.46
N PHE A 447 10.64 1.41 4.70
CA PHE A 447 11.12 0.70 5.88
C PHE A 447 9.93 0.25 6.73
N ARG A 448 9.94 -1.02 7.18
CA ARG A 448 8.95 -1.56 8.11
C ARG A 448 9.66 -2.36 9.20
N SER A 449 9.25 -2.22 10.46
CA SER A 449 9.60 -3.15 11.54
C SER A 449 8.36 -3.73 12.22
N ARG A 450 8.44 -5.00 12.63
CA ARG A 450 7.41 -5.59 13.51
C ARG A 450 8.04 -6.50 14.56
N ASP A 451 7.53 -6.49 15.80
CA ASP A 451 7.99 -7.40 16.88
C ASP A 451 9.50 -7.33 17.20
N CYS A 452 10.17 -6.23 16.85
CA CYS A 452 11.61 -6.09 17.01
C CYS A 452 12.00 -5.43 18.34
N SER A 453 13.19 -5.73 18.87
CA SER A 453 13.69 -5.08 20.09
C SER A 453 15.16 -4.63 20.00
N ASN A 454 15.44 -3.41 20.46
CA ASN A 454 16.79 -2.83 20.52
C ASN A 454 17.50 -2.83 19.14
N ILE A 455 16.99 -2.02 18.20
CA ILE A 455 17.45 -1.97 16.81
C ILE A 455 17.95 -0.55 16.45
N ASP A 456 19.23 -0.45 16.08
CA ASP A 456 19.83 0.78 15.54
C ASP A 456 19.58 0.84 14.03
N VAL A 457 18.79 1.80 13.56
CA VAL A 457 18.44 1.92 12.13
C VAL A 457 19.07 3.18 11.54
N PHE A 458 20.16 3.01 10.80
CA PHE A 458 20.78 4.07 10.00
C PHE A 458 20.13 4.10 8.63
N LEU A 459 19.24 5.07 8.41
CA LEU A 459 18.21 4.96 7.39
C LEU A 459 18.30 6.04 6.30
N PHE A 460 18.09 5.61 5.06
CA PHE A 460 17.58 6.43 3.98
C PHE A 460 16.28 5.79 3.47
N CYS A 461 15.14 6.49 3.63
CA CYS A 461 13.82 5.95 3.27
C CYS A 461 13.01 6.94 2.43
N THR A 462 12.42 6.47 1.33
CA THR A 462 11.62 7.34 0.43
C THR A 462 10.27 7.68 1.04
N THR A 463 9.56 6.71 1.62
CA THR A 463 8.32 6.92 2.39
C THR A 463 8.61 7.16 3.87
N LYS A 464 7.56 7.40 4.67
CA LYS A 464 7.68 7.27 6.14
C LYS A 464 8.17 5.85 6.50
N PRO A 465 9.11 5.70 7.45
CA PRO A 465 9.36 4.44 8.13
C PRO A 465 8.14 4.06 8.99
N ILE A 466 7.80 2.78 9.04
CA ILE A 466 6.67 2.26 9.82
C ILE A 466 7.18 1.27 10.87
N ILE A 467 6.69 1.35 12.11
CA ILE A 467 6.99 0.38 13.18
C ILE A 467 5.70 -0.11 13.84
N GLU A 468 5.66 -1.37 14.30
CA GLU A 468 4.51 -1.95 15.00
C GLU A 468 4.94 -3.03 15.99
N SER A 469 4.49 -2.98 17.25
CA SER A 469 4.87 -3.96 18.30
C SER A 469 6.38 -4.06 18.56
N SER A 470 7.18 -3.12 18.06
CA SER A 470 8.64 -3.05 18.25
C SER A 470 8.98 -2.12 19.41
N LYS A 471 10.13 -2.28 20.09
CA LYS A 471 10.56 -1.40 21.21
C LYS A 471 12.07 -1.11 21.18
N LEU A 472 12.48 0.03 21.73
CA LEU A 472 13.88 0.51 21.70
C LEU A 472 14.44 0.63 20.26
N MET A 473 13.63 1.16 19.34
CA MET A 473 14.03 1.43 17.96
C MET A 473 14.72 2.81 17.90
N ARG A 474 15.95 2.92 17.37
CA ARG A 474 16.68 4.20 17.36
C ARG A 474 17.09 4.56 15.93
N PHE A 475 16.44 5.57 15.36
CA PHE A 475 16.63 5.96 13.96
C PHE A 475 17.68 7.07 13.85
N ARG A 476 18.62 6.92 12.90
CA ARG A 476 19.69 7.87 12.60
C ARG A 476 19.76 8.12 11.10
N SER A 477 20.27 9.28 10.68
CA SER A 477 20.49 9.54 9.26
C SER A 477 21.64 8.66 8.75
N LEU A 478 21.44 7.96 7.64
CA LEU A 478 22.51 7.17 7.02
C LEU A 478 23.56 8.08 6.36
N ALA A 479 24.82 7.96 6.79
CA ALA A 479 25.97 8.17 5.94
C ALA A 479 26.49 6.80 5.49
N LEU A 480 26.67 6.63 4.18
CA LEU A 480 27.23 5.43 3.55
C LEU A 480 28.01 5.79 2.27
N SER A 481 29.07 5.05 2.03
CA SER A 481 29.86 4.99 0.81
C SER A 481 30.39 3.56 0.66
N TYR A 482 30.38 3.02 -0.56
CA TYR A 482 31.06 1.79 -0.99
C TYR A 482 31.09 1.79 -2.54
N ASP A 483 31.88 0.94 -3.19
CA ASP A 483 31.95 0.95 -4.67
C ASP A 483 30.56 0.71 -5.30
N LYS A 484 30.31 1.37 -6.44
CA LYS A 484 29.04 1.33 -7.18
C LYS A 484 27.80 1.87 -6.46
N LEU A 485 27.86 2.40 -5.23
CA LEU A 485 26.66 2.90 -4.54
C LEU A 485 25.85 3.95 -5.34
N GLU A 486 26.49 4.92 -6.00
CA GLU A 486 25.80 5.89 -6.89
C GLU A 486 25.13 5.19 -8.10
N GLU A 487 25.74 4.12 -8.61
CA GLU A 487 25.17 3.26 -9.67
C GLU A 487 23.97 2.46 -9.15
N HIS A 488 24.05 1.92 -7.93
CA HIS A 488 22.96 1.15 -7.31
C HIS A 488 21.74 2.01 -6.96
N ILE A 489 21.94 3.24 -6.47
CA ILE A 489 20.84 4.19 -6.23
C ILE A 489 20.09 4.46 -7.54
N THR A 490 20.86 4.62 -8.63
CA THR A 490 20.33 4.82 -9.99
C THR A 490 19.56 3.59 -10.48
N LYS A 491 20.11 2.37 -10.36
CA LYS A 491 19.43 1.12 -10.75
C LYS A 491 18.14 0.89 -9.93
N ALA A 492 18.18 1.18 -8.62
CA ALA A 492 17.01 1.13 -7.73
C ALA A 492 15.97 2.22 -8.01
N SER A 493 16.26 3.18 -8.91
CA SER A 493 15.37 4.29 -9.29
C SER A 493 15.03 5.26 -8.15
N LEU A 494 15.87 5.31 -7.10
CA LEU A 494 15.65 6.17 -5.93
C LEU A 494 16.21 7.59 -6.17
N SER A 495 15.63 8.60 -5.51
CA SER A 495 16.20 9.95 -5.48
C SER A 495 17.05 10.13 -4.23
N PRO A 496 18.29 10.63 -4.32
CA PRO A 496 19.10 10.99 -3.14
C PRO A 496 18.54 12.19 -2.35
N PHE A 497 17.48 12.84 -2.85
CA PHE A 497 16.81 14.00 -2.26
C PHE A 497 15.36 13.73 -1.83
N THR A 498 14.97 12.45 -1.70
CA THR A 498 13.72 12.05 -1.06
C THR A 498 14.02 11.16 0.13
N ASN A 499 14.36 11.78 1.28
CA ASN A 499 14.59 11.07 2.54
C ASN A 499 13.59 11.50 3.62
N ASN A 500 12.98 10.51 4.27
CA ASN A 500 12.01 10.63 5.36
C ASN A 500 12.43 9.80 6.60
N TRP A 501 13.72 9.45 6.73
CA TRP A 501 14.31 8.62 7.79
C TRP A 501 13.82 8.88 9.24
N SER A 502 13.53 10.14 9.59
CA SER A 502 13.08 10.59 10.91
C SER A 502 11.58 10.81 11.04
N ASN A 503 10.82 10.68 9.95
CA ASN A 503 9.36 10.86 9.89
C ASN A 503 8.64 9.53 10.17
N VAL A 504 9.03 8.87 11.26
CA VAL A 504 8.58 7.52 11.65
C VAL A 504 7.10 7.56 12.04
N HIS A 505 6.34 6.54 11.62
CA HIS A 505 4.98 6.29 12.08
C HIS A 505 4.93 5.02 12.93
N ASP A 506 4.55 5.18 14.20
CA ASP A 506 4.33 4.06 15.11
C ASP A 506 2.86 3.66 15.11
N PHE A 507 2.62 2.37 14.86
CA PHE A 507 1.32 1.71 14.83
C PHE A 507 1.02 0.92 16.12
N THR A 508 1.91 0.95 17.10
CA THR A 508 1.80 0.22 18.37
C THR A 508 0.72 0.85 19.26
N PRO A 509 -0.26 0.10 19.80
CA PRO A 509 -1.34 0.66 20.62
C PRO A 509 -0.97 1.15 22.04
N GLU A 510 0.32 1.35 22.33
CA GLU A 510 0.80 1.80 23.65
C GLU A 510 1.25 3.27 23.57
N ASP A 511 0.80 4.12 24.50
CA ASP A 511 1.16 5.56 24.57
C ASP A 511 2.64 5.84 24.96
N VAL A 512 3.50 4.81 24.99
CA VAL A 512 4.92 4.91 25.33
C VAL A 512 5.74 5.04 24.05
N SER A 513 6.71 5.96 24.01
CA SER A 513 7.57 6.13 22.82
C SER A 513 8.41 4.87 22.59
N ASN A 514 8.02 4.07 21.60
CA ASN A 514 8.73 2.83 21.24
C ASN A 514 10.02 3.09 20.44
N PHE A 515 10.19 4.32 19.96
CA PHE A 515 11.34 4.76 19.20
C PHE A 515 11.88 6.13 19.65
N GLU A 516 13.09 6.44 19.18
CA GLU A 516 13.72 7.76 19.26
C GLU A 516 14.44 8.11 17.95
N ILE A 517 14.68 9.41 17.74
CA ILE A 517 15.41 9.98 16.60
C ILE A 517 16.74 10.54 17.12
N CYS A 518 17.85 9.95 16.70
CA CYS A 518 19.17 10.18 17.31
C CYS A 518 20.17 10.78 16.33
N CYS A 519 21.22 11.40 16.88
CA CYS A 519 22.37 11.85 16.09
C CYS A 519 23.07 10.66 15.44
N THR A 520 23.68 10.88 14.27
CA THR A 520 24.45 9.85 13.57
C THR A 520 25.81 9.66 14.23
N GLU A 521 25.81 8.82 15.26
CA GLU A 521 26.95 8.45 16.10
C GLU A 521 27.18 6.93 16.03
N TYR A 522 28.44 6.49 16.22
CA TYR A 522 28.91 5.14 15.90
C TYR A 522 29.65 4.43 17.05
N ASP A 523 30.02 5.17 18.09
CA ASP A 523 30.74 4.72 19.29
C ASP A 523 30.00 3.61 20.07
N GLN A 524 28.67 3.67 20.08
CA GLN A 524 27.80 2.69 20.75
C GLN A 524 27.47 1.47 19.87
N ILE A 525 27.90 1.46 18.60
CA ILE A 525 27.52 0.42 17.64
C ILE A 525 28.53 -0.74 17.68
N LYS A 526 28.13 -1.84 18.32
CA LYS A 526 28.87 -3.12 18.27
C LYS A 526 29.21 -3.50 16.81
N LYS A 527 30.36 -4.14 16.61
CA LYS A 527 30.83 -4.69 15.32
C LYS A 527 31.14 -3.67 14.21
N MET A 528 31.06 -2.37 14.48
CA MET A 528 31.46 -1.30 13.54
C MET A 528 32.90 -1.44 13.01
N ASP A 529 33.83 -1.98 13.81
CA ASP A 529 35.21 -2.22 13.38
C ASP A 529 35.33 -3.32 12.31
N ILE A 530 34.44 -4.32 12.29
CA ILE A 530 34.53 -5.48 11.39
C ILE A 530 34.45 -5.05 9.92
N VAL A 531 33.73 -3.97 9.62
CA VAL A 531 33.49 -3.50 8.25
C VAL A 531 34.49 -2.46 7.73
N LYS A 532 35.44 -2.00 8.56
CA LYS A 532 36.41 -0.95 8.16
C LYS A 532 37.30 -1.36 7.00
N ASP A 533 37.66 -2.65 6.94
CA ASP A 533 38.56 -3.23 5.94
C ASP A 533 37.82 -4.03 4.84
N ILE A 534 36.48 -4.02 4.83
CA ILE A 534 35.65 -4.81 3.92
C ILE A 534 35.07 -3.93 2.81
N GLU A 535 35.29 -4.30 1.55
CA GLU A 535 34.63 -3.75 0.34
C GLU A 535 34.68 -2.21 0.21
N ASN A 536 35.65 -1.57 0.87
CA ASN A 536 35.79 -0.12 1.02
C ASN A 536 34.53 0.57 1.58
N ILE A 537 33.77 -0.10 2.46
CA ILE A 537 32.59 0.49 3.10
C ILE A 537 33.03 1.59 4.07
N GLN A 538 32.44 2.78 3.92
CA GLN A 538 32.71 3.94 4.76
C GLN A 538 31.41 4.59 5.22
N PHE A 539 31.33 4.88 6.52
CA PHE A 539 30.21 5.61 7.15
C PHE A 539 30.57 7.07 7.45
N ILE A 540 31.70 7.54 6.90
CA ILE A 540 32.25 8.89 7.10
C ILE A 540 31.38 9.92 6.37
N ARG A 541 30.96 10.97 7.09
CA ARG A 541 30.08 12.05 6.62
C ARG A 541 30.61 12.71 5.33
N GLU A 542 31.90 13.00 5.30
CA GLU A 542 32.58 13.75 4.23
C GLU A 542 32.76 12.91 2.95
N GLN A 543 32.75 11.58 3.09
CA GLN A 543 32.93 10.61 2.00
C GLN A 543 31.61 10.00 1.53
N SER A 544 30.48 10.31 2.20
CA SER A 544 29.21 9.67 1.89
C SER A 544 28.67 10.08 0.52
N VAL A 545 28.15 9.07 -0.18
CA VAL A 545 27.34 9.27 -1.38
C VAL A 545 26.07 10.07 -1.05
N LEU A 546 25.42 9.72 0.06
CA LEU A 546 24.15 10.27 0.49
C LEU A 546 24.34 11.59 1.28
N PRO A 547 23.38 12.53 1.20
CA PRO A 547 23.34 13.64 2.14
C PRO A 547 23.10 13.15 3.57
N LEU A 548 23.95 13.54 4.52
CA LEU A 548 23.71 13.35 5.95
C LEU A 548 22.80 14.47 6.49
N TYR A 549 21.76 14.09 7.24
CA TYR A 549 20.76 14.99 7.79
C TYR A 549 20.94 15.23 9.31
N THR A 550 20.82 16.47 9.73
CA THR A 550 20.80 16.91 11.13
C THR A 550 19.38 16.95 11.67
N ILE A 551 19.19 16.63 12.95
CA ILE A 551 17.89 16.73 13.63
C ILE A 551 17.42 18.19 13.59
N ALA A 552 16.17 18.42 13.15
CA ALA A 552 15.62 19.76 12.89
C ALA A 552 15.58 20.70 14.11
N ASN A 553 15.63 20.15 15.33
CA ASN A 553 15.70 20.88 16.59
C ASN A 553 17.15 21.28 16.92
N ASN A 554 18.09 20.35 16.77
CA ASN A 554 19.54 20.57 16.99
C ASN A 554 20.13 21.58 16.00
N ALA A 555 19.48 21.77 14.86
CA ALA A 555 19.85 22.74 13.83
C ALA A 555 19.56 24.21 14.20
N ILE A 556 18.98 24.49 15.37
CA ILE A 556 18.87 25.86 15.92
C ILE A 556 19.88 25.97 17.06
N GLY A 557 21.05 26.48 16.74
CA GLY A 557 22.15 26.62 17.69
C GLY A 557 23.14 27.69 17.26
N LYS A 558 24.26 27.77 17.99
CA LYS A 558 25.43 28.49 17.53
C LYS A 558 26.27 27.62 16.59
N ASP A 559 27.18 28.25 15.87
CA ASP A 559 28.26 27.59 15.14
C ASP A 559 29.25 26.86 16.07
N PHE A 560 30.18 26.10 15.48
CA PHE A 560 31.21 25.33 16.19
C PHE A 560 32.05 26.17 17.17
N ASP A 561 32.20 27.47 16.90
CA ASP A 561 33.01 28.42 17.68
C ASP A 561 32.16 29.24 18.69
N ASN A 562 30.91 28.83 18.92
CA ASN A 562 29.96 29.46 19.86
C ASN A 562 29.78 30.98 19.68
N SER A 563 29.95 31.49 18.45
CA SER A 563 29.95 32.92 18.13
C SER A 563 28.73 33.37 17.33
N LEU A 564 28.31 32.62 16.31
CA LEU A 564 27.29 33.03 15.34
C LEU A 564 26.03 32.17 15.43
N VAL A 565 24.86 32.79 15.26
CA VAL A 565 23.57 32.10 15.22
C VAL A 565 23.33 31.48 13.85
N LEU A 566 22.97 30.19 13.80
CA LEU A 566 22.60 29.52 12.56
C LEU A 566 21.14 29.86 12.19
N GLN A 567 20.91 30.39 10.99
CA GLN A 567 19.58 30.70 10.46
C GLN A 567 19.09 29.58 9.54
N LYS A 568 17.81 29.22 9.63
CA LYS A 568 17.19 28.27 8.70
C LYS A 568 16.92 28.94 7.36
N MET A 569 17.35 28.31 6.27
CA MET A 569 17.22 28.84 4.92
C MET A 569 16.74 27.75 3.94
N LEU A 570 15.89 28.13 2.98
CA LEU A 570 15.38 27.22 1.95
C LEU A 570 16.05 27.54 0.61
N ILE A 571 16.87 26.61 0.12
CA ILE A 571 17.53 26.68 -1.19
C ILE A 571 16.68 25.92 -2.22
N LEU A 572 16.47 26.54 -3.38
CA LEU A 572 15.72 26.01 -4.51
C LEU A 572 16.70 25.70 -5.66
N CYS A 573 16.92 24.41 -5.92
CA CYS A 573 17.82 23.90 -6.95
C CYS A 573 17.00 23.43 -8.17
N MET A 574 17.08 24.18 -9.26
CA MET A 574 16.29 23.98 -10.48
C MET A 574 17.09 23.23 -11.55
N GLU A 575 16.39 22.37 -12.28
CA GLU A 575 16.87 21.65 -13.48
C GLU A 575 17.10 22.62 -14.65
N ARG A 576 18.23 22.50 -15.37
CA ARG A 576 18.46 23.24 -16.63
C ARG A 576 17.66 22.63 -17.77
N ALA A 577 17.35 23.42 -18.79
CA ALA A 577 16.73 22.91 -20.01
C ALA A 577 17.60 21.80 -20.62
N ASN A 578 17.01 20.61 -20.80
CA ASN A 578 17.67 19.39 -21.29
C ASN A 578 18.80 18.84 -20.40
N GLU A 579 18.84 19.16 -19.10
CA GLU A 579 19.78 18.54 -18.16
C GLU A 579 19.45 17.04 -17.97
N ALA A 580 20.46 16.17 -18.03
CA ALA A 580 20.27 14.76 -17.68
C ALA A 580 20.08 14.63 -16.15
N LEU A 581 19.15 13.78 -15.71
CA LEU A 581 18.77 13.66 -14.29
C LEU A 581 19.98 13.41 -13.36
N LEU A 582 20.94 12.59 -13.80
CA LEU A 582 22.15 12.32 -13.03
C LEU A 582 23.06 13.57 -12.93
N SER A 583 23.16 14.38 -13.98
CA SER A 583 23.87 15.66 -13.95
C SER A 583 23.18 16.68 -13.05
N PHE A 584 21.85 16.70 -13.02
CA PHE A 584 21.07 17.55 -12.12
C PHE A 584 21.34 17.17 -10.65
N TYR A 585 21.27 15.87 -10.31
CA TYR A 585 21.57 15.40 -8.97
C TYR A 585 23.04 15.62 -8.56
N ASP A 586 24.00 15.24 -9.42
CA ASP A 586 25.45 15.41 -9.20
C ASP A 586 25.82 16.87 -8.88
N ARG A 587 25.27 17.83 -9.64
CA ARG A 587 25.46 19.26 -9.43
C ARG A 587 24.97 19.71 -8.04
N ILE A 588 23.88 19.13 -7.55
CA ILE A 588 23.36 19.43 -6.21
C ILE A 588 24.18 18.73 -5.13
N LEU A 589 24.56 17.45 -5.32
CA LEU A 589 25.42 16.72 -4.37
C LEU A 589 26.78 17.40 -4.21
N LYS A 590 27.41 17.86 -5.29
CA LYS A 590 28.67 18.63 -5.24
C LYS A 590 28.54 19.95 -4.49
N PHE A 591 27.47 20.71 -4.74
CA PHE A 591 27.17 21.93 -3.97
C PHE A 591 26.94 21.63 -2.49
N LEU A 592 26.20 20.56 -2.18
CA LEU A 592 25.84 20.16 -0.83
C LEU A 592 27.06 19.66 -0.04
N ARG A 593 27.88 18.77 -0.62
CA ARG A 593 29.17 18.34 -0.06
C ARG A 593 30.07 19.56 0.24
N LYS A 594 30.13 20.55 -0.66
CA LYS A 594 30.87 21.81 -0.44
C LYS A 594 30.37 22.58 0.79
N ILE A 595 29.07 22.87 0.90
CA ILE A 595 28.56 23.71 2.01
C ILE A 595 28.58 22.97 3.35
N LEU A 596 28.36 21.65 3.37
CA LEU A 596 28.47 20.82 4.58
C LEU A 596 29.91 20.82 5.12
N ALA A 597 30.92 20.77 4.24
CA ALA A 597 32.34 20.91 4.60
C ALA A 597 32.72 22.34 5.07
N GLN A 598 31.84 23.33 4.85
CA GLN A 598 31.98 24.69 5.36
C GLN A 598 31.08 24.95 6.59
N GLY A 599 30.63 23.89 7.27
CA GLY A 599 29.88 23.96 8.53
C GLY A 599 28.36 24.11 8.38
N ALA A 600 27.80 24.06 7.17
CA ALA A 600 26.35 24.01 7.00
C ALA A 600 25.75 22.73 7.59
N GLN A 601 24.51 22.80 8.04
CA GLN A 601 23.73 21.66 8.51
C GLN A 601 22.51 21.45 7.62
N LEU A 602 22.24 20.22 7.19
CA LEU A 602 21.11 19.89 6.33
C LEU A 602 19.94 19.36 7.17
N ILE A 603 18.79 20.03 7.14
CA ILE A 603 17.62 19.65 7.93
C ILE A 603 16.75 18.65 7.16
N THR A 604 16.35 18.99 5.94
CA THR A 604 15.61 18.06 5.07
C THR A 604 15.73 18.46 3.60
N THR A 605 15.42 17.52 2.72
CA THR A 605 15.29 17.77 1.28
C THR A 605 13.95 17.27 0.77
N LYS A 606 13.52 17.82 -0.37
CA LYS A 606 12.39 17.31 -1.16
C LYS A 606 12.76 17.39 -2.63
N ASP A 607 12.32 16.40 -3.39
CA ASP A 607 12.45 16.31 -4.84
C ASP A 607 11.05 16.24 -5.44
N MET A 608 10.76 17.12 -6.40
CA MET A 608 9.43 17.26 -7.00
C MET A 608 9.51 17.67 -8.47
N ILE A 609 8.51 17.25 -9.25
CA ILE A 609 8.35 17.65 -10.65
C ILE A 609 7.20 18.66 -10.72
N ILE A 610 7.49 19.91 -11.06
CA ILE A 610 6.49 20.98 -11.17
C ILE A 610 6.05 21.09 -12.64
N ARG A 611 4.79 20.73 -12.94
CA ARG A 611 4.20 20.97 -14.27
C ARG A 611 3.52 22.34 -14.34
N LYS A 612 3.22 22.79 -15.57
CA LYS A 612 2.54 24.07 -15.81
C LYS A 612 1.18 24.09 -15.10
N LYS A 613 0.94 25.15 -14.31
CA LYS A 613 -0.27 25.40 -13.49
C LYS A 613 -0.47 24.50 -12.25
N GLU A 614 0.51 23.70 -11.84
CA GLU A 614 0.41 22.91 -10.59
C GLU A 614 0.70 23.74 -9.31
N LEU A 615 1.43 24.86 -9.44
CA LEU A 615 1.63 25.85 -8.37
C LEU A 615 0.98 27.21 -8.73
N PRO A 616 0.62 28.04 -7.73
CA PRO A 616 0.06 29.37 -7.98
C PRO A 616 0.99 30.29 -8.79
N SER A 617 0.43 31.15 -9.63
CA SER A 617 1.21 32.06 -10.49
C SER A 617 2.09 33.04 -9.70
N SER A 618 1.57 33.56 -8.57
CA SER A 618 2.32 34.39 -7.61
C SER A 618 3.53 33.65 -7.02
N PHE A 619 3.34 32.38 -6.66
CA PHE A 619 4.35 31.52 -6.07
C PHE A 619 5.49 31.22 -7.05
N ILE A 620 5.11 30.91 -8.30
CA ILE A 620 6.02 30.66 -9.42
C ILE A 620 6.86 31.92 -9.71
N SER A 621 6.24 33.09 -9.91
CA SER A 621 6.88 34.26 -10.53
C SER A 621 8.16 34.77 -9.86
N LYS A 622 8.27 34.70 -8.53
CA LYS A 622 9.42 35.25 -7.78
C LYS A 622 10.66 34.35 -7.88
N TYR A 623 10.49 33.03 -7.69
CA TYR A 623 11.60 32.09 -7.62
C TYR A 623 11.71 31.15 -8.82
N ILE A 624 10.63 30.50 -9.23
CA ILE A 624 10.65 29.34 -10.14
C ILE A 624 10.17 29.79 -11.53
N LYS A 625 11.09 30.07 -12.46
CA LYS A 625 10.76 30.67 -13.77
C LYS A 625 9.96 29.74 -14.72
N SER A 626 9.95 28.43 -14.49
CA SER A 626 9.41 27.45 -15.43
C SER A 626 8.98 26.15 -14.75
N SER A 627 8.15 25.36 -15.44
CA SER A 627 7.93 23.95 -15.13
C SER A 627 9.17 23.12 -15.42
N GLY A 628 9.51 22.17 -14.54
CA GLY A 628 10.70 21.32 -14.57
C GLY A 628 10.87 20.59 -13.24
N ARG A 629 11.99 19.91 -13.03
CA ARG A 629 12.34 19.31 -11.74
C ARG A 629 12.93 20.36 -10.78
N LEU A 630 12.55 20.24 -9.51
CA LEU A 630 13.01 21.07 -8.41
C LEU A 630 13.44 20.17 -7.25
N VAL A 631 14.64 20.42 -6.73
CA VAL A 631 15.06 19.92 -5.42
C VAL A 631 15.12 21.11 -4.47
N THR A 632 14.58 20.94 -3.27
CA THR A 632 14.69 21.92 -2.18
C THR A 632 15.63 21.41 -1.10
N LEU A 633 16.49 22.28 -0.58
CA LEU A 633 17.34 22.00 0.59
C LEU A 633 16.93 22.96 1.72
N GLU A 634 16.39 22.48 2.83
CA GLU A 634 16.31 23.27 4.08
C GLU A 634 17.61 23.03 4.85
N ILE A 635 18.37 24.10 5.08
CA ILE A 635 19.64 24.07 5.80
C ILE A 635 19.61 25.04 6.98
N ALA A 636 20.49 24.84 7.96
CA ALA A 636 20.86 25.86 8.94
C ALA A 636 22.33 26.26 8.74
N TRP A 637 22.59 27.55 8.55
CA TRP A 637 23.94 28.10 8.36
C TRP A 637 23.97 29.63 8.55
N ASN A 638 25.11 30.27 8.26
CA ASN A 638 25.25 31.73 8.21
C ASN A 638 24.67 32.26 6.87
N GLU A 639 23.80 33.27 6.94
CA GLU A 639 23.16 33.86 5.77
C GLU A 639 24.15 34.44 4.75
N GLU A 640 25.25 35.05 5.19
CA GLU A 640 26.28 35.60 4.29
C GLU A 640 26.99 34.50 3.52
N GLU A 641 27.33 33.38 4.17
CA GLU A 641 27.94 32.20 3.53
C GLU A 641 27.03 31.62 2.45
N VAL A 642 25.73 31.49 2.74
CA VAL A 642 24.71 31.03 1.79
C VAL A 642 24.60 31.98 0.61
N LYS A 643 24.48 33.30 0.87
CA LYS A 643 24.41 34.35 -0.17
C LYS A 643 25.67 34.36 -1.04
N ARG A 644 26.87 34.19 -0.45
CA ARG A 644 28.15 34.19 -1.18
C ARG A 644 28.27 32.95 -2.07
N ASN A 645 27.95 31.77 -1.55
CA ASN A 645 28.00 30.52 -2.31
C ASN A 645 26.98 30.46 -3.46
N ILE A 646 25.75 30.95 -3.26
CA ILE A 646 24.70 30.88 -4.29
C ILE A 646 24.84 31.96 -5.37
N ARG A 647 25.50 33.10 -5.09
CA ARG A 647 25.91 34.05 -6.14
C ARG A 647 26.78 33.38 -7.23
N MET A 648 27.57 32.37 -6.87
CA MET A 648 28.38 31.58 -7.81
C MET A 648 27.59 30.57 -8.65
N ALA A 649 26.33 30.25 -8.28
CA ALA A 649 25.48 29.22 -8.90
C ALA A 649 24.14 29.81 -9.42
N SER A 650 24.15 31.11 -9.75
CA SER A 650 22.94 31.96 -9.82
C SER A 650 21.95 31.67 -10.96
N ASP A 651 22.31 30.83 -11.94
CA ASP A 651 21.39 30.41 -13.01
C ASP A 651 20.41 29.31 -12.56
N THR A 652 20.82 28.49 -11.58
CA THR A 652 20.16 27.23 -11.23
C THR A 652 19.87 27.07 -9.74
N MET A 653 20.41 27.92 -8.88
CA MET A 653 20.14 27.92 -7.44
C MET A 653 19.67 29.28 -6.95
N LYS A 654 18.68 29.29 -6.05
CA LYS A 654 18.17 30.49 -5.36
C LYS A 654 17.94 30.21 -3.89
N VAL A 655 18.14 31.23 -3.05
CA VAL A 655 17.64 31.25 -1.66
C VAL A 655 16.23 31.85 -1.67
N VAL A 656 15.31 31.29 -0.89
CA VAL A 656 14.07 31.97 -0.51
C VAL A 656 14.39 33.06 0.52
N GLU A 657 13.81 34.24 0.38
CA GLU A 657 14.00 35.33 1.35
C GLU A 657 13.37 34.95 2.70
N ASP A 658 13.96 35.38 3.82
CA ASP A 658 13.51 35.03 5.17
C ASP A 658 12.00 35.28 5.40
N ARG A 659 11.51 36.46 4.98
CA ARG A 659 10.07 36.83 5.00
C ARG A 659 9.13 35.91 4.20
N ASP A 660 9.67 35.12 3.27
CA ASP A 660 8.94 34.17 2.43
C ASP A 660 9.12 32.71 2.93
N PHE A 661 10.08 32.44 3.84
CA PHE A 661 10.58 31.10 4.18
C PHE A 661 9.48 30.11 4.54
N GLU A 662 8.71 30.35 5.61
CA GLU A 662 7.67 29.41 6.05
C GLU A 662 6.54 29.26 5.02
N HIS A 663 6.19 30.32 4.30
CA HIS A 663 5.17 30.25 3.26
C HIS A 663 5.61 29.34 2.09
N TYR A 664 6.86 29.46 1.64
CA TYR A 664 7.39 28.61 0.57
C TYR A 664 7.64 27.18 1.04
N ARG A 665 8.19 27.02 2.25
CA ARG A 665 8.44 25.73 2.92
C ARG A 665 7.16 24.91 3.05
N ALA A 666 6.12 25.47 3.67
CA ALA A 666 4.85 24.78 3.88
C ALA A 666 4.18 24.35 2.56
N ASN A 667 4.15 25.22 1.56
CA ASN A 667 3.55 24.91 0.26
C ASN A 667 4.34 23.87 -0.53
N LEU A 668 5.68 24.02 -0.64
CA LEU A 668 6.53 23.07 -1.37
C LEU A 668 6.56 21.70 -0.69
N TYR A 669 6.52 21.63 0.64
CA TYR A 669 6.60 20.35 1.36
C TYR A 669 5.28 19.60 1.31
N ARG A 670 4.15 20.30 1.39
CA ARG A 670 2.82 19.72 1.11
C ARG A 670 2.71 19.22 -0.33
N PHE A 671 3.20 19.99 -1.31
CA PHE A 671 3.22 19.59 -2.72
C PHE A 671 4.10 18.36 -2.95
N ALA A 672 5.28 18.31 -2.33
CA ALA A 672 6.17 17.14 -2.39
C ALA A 672 5.55 15.90 -1.78
N GLN A 673 4.94 16.01 -0.59
CA GLN A 673 4.23 14.92 0.08
C GLN A 673 3.13 14.34 -0.82
N MET A 674 2.33 15.19 -1.47
CA MET A 674 1.31 14.77 -2.44
C MET A 674 1.89 14.08 -3.69
N GLN A 675 3.19 14.25 -4.01
CA GLN A 675 3.85 13.47 -5.07
C GLN A 675 4.36 12.12 -4.55
N THR A 676 4.82 12.05 -3.30
CA THR A 676 5.28 10.79 -2.67
C THR A 676 4.10 9.86 -2.35
N GLU A 677 2.96 10.37 -1.90
CA GLU A 677 1.75 9.59 -1.58
C GLU A 677 1.02 9.03 -2.84
N ILE A 678 1.54 9.33 -4.04
CA ILE A 678 1.05 8.82 -5.34
C ILE A 678 2.06 7.81 -5.97
N CYS A 679 3.14 7.43 -5.26
CA CYS A 679 4.24 6.59 -5.76
C CYS A 679 4.53 5.35 -4.89
#